data_AF-A0A5C5YTT1-F1
#
_entry.id   AF-A0A5C5YTT1-F1
#
_cell.length_a   1.000
_cell.length_b   1.000
_cell.length_c   1.000
_cell.angle_alpha   90.00
_cell.angle_beta   90.00
_cell.angle_gamma   90.00
#
_symmetry.space_group_name_H-M   'P 1'
#
loop_
_entity.id
_entity.type
_entity.pdbx_description
1 polymer ?
#
loop_
_entity_poly.entity_id
_entity_poly.type
_entity_poly.pdbx_seq_one_letter_code
_entity_poly.pdbx_strand_id
1 'polypeptide(L)'
;MPLQTRISQQSGGVRRPACGPAPAWTCRAAVAAVALLAALASGIAATAGQQPRQTHPNVVIILVDDMGYGDPGCFNPESRISTPNIDGLAVAGMKFLDAHAPGPLCHLSRYGLLTGRYPFRTDVTRWPTEPVIEDGQETLATLAKRAGYHTAIVGKWHLGFKERGYDQPLHGGPVDHGFETFFGMRASTDIPPYFYIRGDRAVEVPTDSVEDEFSPDWSPIQGRRRLGGKIAPGMQLDQTLPRFTDEAIAVIREHGKSGRQGPLLLYLAYPAPHTPWLPSAEHRGQSDAGLYGDFAEMVDSEIGRVTSELKDSGIWDDTLIVFASDNGPCWSEKDVQRFGHDSAGGLRGMKGDAWEAGHRMPFIVSWPRVVEPGSSTEQTVCFTDLLATFASIVGEKLDDQIAVDSYNLLPVLLGFHPDERPIRPPVVTQAGSAPEMFAIRGGKWKLITGLGSGGFSKPKRIAQDSDGPSGQLYDLDADLREERNLYAERPGVVERAVEALNLTRAQPTPRTSLIPGAVDASGLDRKVMCGYQAWFNTPDDGSALGWKHWARRAGDRFGPGNATVDLWPDVSELDADERFATGFTLADGTPAEVYSSVHPKTVLRHFGWMQEHGIDGVFLQRFANGLNEGPVLENKNSALRSVRGAALATGRVYAVMYDLSGLRAGETQRVYRDWERLSEEERLTSDSQYLSHNGKPLVAVWGIGFHDGGKPRDYSLEECRTLVSRLKQSGCAVMLGVPTGWRTLSRDSVKDAALHEIILMADVVSPWTPGRYRDRNGVREHARNWWQPDVEWCEKHEVDYLPVVFPGFSWHNLTGAKLAEIPREGGRFLWSQFVAAKKAGASMAYVAMFDEVDEGTAIFKCTNNPPVGEGVDFLTYEGLPTDHYLWLTGEAGRMFRDEQPASARLPVRER
;
A
#
# COMPACT_ATOMS: atom_id res chain seq x y z
N MET A 1 -74.14 -10.86 -11.41
CA MET A 1 -75.61 -10.79 -11.32
C MET A 1 -75.98 -9.68 -10.34
N PRO A 2 -77.00 -8.83 -10.59
CA PRO A 2 -77.34 -8.02 -11.78
C PRO A 2 -77.09 -6.51 -11.48
N LEU A 3 -76.84 -5.61 -12.46
CA LEU A 3 -77.80 -4.89 -13.35
C LEU A 3 -78.96 -4.25 -12.53
N GLN A 4 -79.37 -2.99 -12.70
CA GLN A 4 -79.51 -2.22 -13.94
C GLN A 4 -80.05 -0.79 -13.65
N THR A 5 -79.86 0.11 -14.63
CA THR A 5 -80.84 1.14 -15.13
C THR A 5 -80.95 2.49 -14.39
N ARG A 6 -81.13 3.67 -15.02
CA ARG A 6 -81.21 4.15 -16.43
C ARG A 6 -81.31 5.70 -16.43
N ILE A 7 -81.04 6.31 -17.60
CA ILE A 7 -81.65 7.55 -18.19
C ILE A 7 -81.18 8.91 -17.60
N SER A 8 -80.37 9.73 -18.32
CA SER A 8 -80.68 10.76 -19.36
C SER A 8 -81.37 12.02 -18.81
N GLN A 9 -81.16 13.27 -19.23
CA GLN A 9 -80.28 13.96 -20.18
C GLN A 9 -80.59 15.47 -20.01
N GLN A 10 -79.60 16.35 -20.27
CA GLN A 10 -79.76 17.73 -20.80
C GLN A 10 -80.47 18.82 -19.93
N SER A 11 -80.17 20.12 -20.01
CA SER A 11 -79.15 20.93 -20.67
C SER A 11 -79.28 22.40 -20.18
N GLY A 12 -78.17 23.14 -20.21
CA GLY A 12 -78.11 24.53 -20.69
C GLY A 12 -78.42 25.69 -19.72
N GLY A 13 -77.47 26.65 -19.62
CA GLY A 13 -77.83 28.08 -19.61
C GLY A 13 -77.30 29.00 -18.51
N VAL A 14 -75.98 29.24 -18.49
CA VAL A 14 -75.22 30.49 -18.19
C VAL A 14 -75.94 31.68 -17.52
N ARG A 15 -75.34 32.23 -16.44
CA ARG A 15 -75.11 33.68 -16.19
C ARG A 15 -74.14 33.91 -15.00
N ARG A 16 -73.17 34.81 -15.19
CA ARG A 16 -72.28 35.47 -14.19
C ARG A 16 -72.78 36.92 -13.97
N PRO A 17 -72.21 37.77 -13.09
CA PRO A 17 -71.40 37.56 -11.87
C PRO A 17 -71.87 38.46 -10.68
N ALA A 18 -71.21 38.37 -9.51
CA ALA A 18 -70.75 39.51 -8.69
C ALA A 18 -70.02 39.02 -7.42
N CYS A 19 -69.10 39.84 -6.91
CA CYS A 19 -68.10 39.55 -5.87
C CYS A 19 -68.42 40.27 -4.53
N GLY A 20 -67.98 39.72 -3.39
CA GLY A 20 -68.00 40.37 -2.07
C GLY A 20 -67.51 39.43 -0.94
N PRO A 21 -66.66 39.86 0.05
CA PRO A 21 -65.93 38.94 0.95
C PRO A 21 -66.21 39.03 2.48
N ALA A 22 -65.83 37.94 3.18
CA ALA A 22 -65.36 37.71 4.58
C ALA A 22 -66.26 38.08 5.80
N PRO A 23 -66.22 37.38 6.98
CA PRO A 23 -65.03 37.09 7.82
C PRO A 23 -65.02 35.73 8.61
N ALA A 24 -64.30 35.68 9.75
CA ALA A 24 -63.36 34.65 10.22
C ALA A 24 -63.74 33.84 11.50
N TRP A 25 -63.22 32.60 11.56
CA TRP A 25 -62.59 31.80 12.66
C TRP A 25 -63.18 31.70 14.09
N THR A 26 -63.34 30.45 14.56
CA THR A 26 -62.92 29.99 15.91
C THR A 26 -62.55 28.49 15.96
N CYS A 27 -61.54 28.19 16.78
CA CYS A 27 -60.85 26.92 17.00
C CYS A 27 -61.63 25.84 17.77
N ARG A 28 -61.33 24.56 17.47
CA ARG A 28 -60.80 23.50 18.39
C ARG A 28 -61.21 22.10 17.90
N ALA A 29 -60.32 21.44 17.15
CA ALA A 29 -60.17 19.96 17.10
C ALA A 29 -59.03 19.60 16.12
N ALA A 30 -57.78 19.74 16.56
CA ALA A 30 -56.62 19.23 15.83
C ALA A 30 -55.53 18.84 16.84
N VAL A 31 -55.71 17.69 17.53
CA VAL A 31 -54.65 17.09 18.35
C VAL A 31 -54.49 15.57 18.09
N ALA A 32 -55.42 14.90 17.40
CA ALA A 32 -55.32 13.44 17.19
C ALA A 32 -54.88 12.98 15.79
N ALA A 33 -54.75 13.87 14.80
CA ALA A 33 -54.42 13.49 13.42
C ALA A 33 -52.99 13.82 12.97
N VAL A 34 -52.20 14.50 13.80
CA VAL A 34 -50.79 14.84 13.49
C VAL A 34 -49.80 13.77 14.02
N ALA A 35 -50.23 12.94 14.98
CA ALA A 35 -49.36 11.91 15.57
C ALA A 35 -49.16 10.66 14.68
N LEU A 36 -50.04 10.39 13.70
CA LEU A 36 -49.92 9.22 12.81
C LEU A 36 -49.28 9.52 11.45
N LEU A 37 -49.17 10.80 11.07
CA LEU A 37 -48.40 11.24 9.89
C LEU A 37 -46.97 11.67 10.23
N ALA A 38 -46.68 11.95 11.50
CA ALA A 38 -45.31 12.11 12.01
C ALA A 38 -44.58 10.76 12.21
N ALA A 39 -45.29 9.64 12.33
CA ALA A 39 -44.70 8.30 12.45
C ALA A 39 -44.33 7.65 11.09
N LEU A 40 -44.79 8.21 9.97
CA LEU A 40 -44.42 7.79 8.60
C LEU A 40 -43.51 8.80 7.88
N ALA A 41 -43.19 9.93 8.53
CA ALA A 41 -42.21 10.92 8.07
C ALA A 41 -40.95 10.99 8.96
N SER A 42 -40.85 10.15 10.00
CA SER A 42 -39.65 10.03 10.87
C SER A 42 -38.80 8.79 10.55
N GLY A 43 -39.09 8.08 9.44
CA GLY A 43 -38.31 6.95 8.94
C GLY A 43 -37.25 7.33 7.89
N ILE A 44 -37.03 8.62 7.65
CA ILE A 44 -36.04 9.16 6.70
C ILE A 44 -35.20 10.20 7.45
N ALA A 45 -34.37 9.75 8.38
CA ALA A 45 -33.21 10.50 8.89
C ALA A 45 -32.36 9.59 9.79
N ALA A 46 -31.73 8.60 9.18
CA ALA A 46 -30.38 8.17 9.54
C ALA A 46 -29.76 7.50 8.31
N THR A 47 -29.71 8.22 7.18
CA THR A 47 -28.47 8.14 6.40
C THR A 47 -27.41 8.65 7.36
N ALA A 48 -26.75 7.74 8.08
CA ALA A 48 -25.43 8.02 8.60
C ALA A 48 -24.71 8.66 7.43
N GLY A 49 -24.41 9.96 7.54
CA GLY A 49 -23.60 10.62 6.54
C GLY A 49 -22.33 9.80 6.50
N GLN A 50 -22.13 9.02 5.44
CA GLN A 50 -20.83 8.46 5.15
C GLN A 50 -19.94 9.68 5.06
N GLN A 51 -19.11 9.88 6.10
CA GLN A 51 -18.03 10.85 6.01
C GLN A 51 -17.29 10.53 4.70
N PRO A 52 -16.89 11.55 3.92
CA PRO A 52 -16.05 11.31 2.76
C PRO A 52 -14.88 10.43 3.19
N ARG A 53 -14.75 9.28 2.52
CA ARG A 53 -13.75 8.26 2.84
C ARG A 53 -12.39 8.94 2.93
N GLN A 54 -11.69 8.81 4.06
CA GLN A 54 -10.32 9.30 4.17
C GLN A 54 -9.46 8.64 3.08
N THR A 55 -8.66 9.43 2.37
CA THR A 55 -7.80 8.96 1.28
C THR A 55 -6.65 8.07 1.76
N HIS A 56 -6.28 8.19 3.03
CA HIS A 56 -5.22 7.44 3.71
C HIS A 56 -5.71 6.91 5.07
N PRO A 57 -5.17 5.78 5.56
CA PRO A 57 -5.56 5.22 6.86
C PRO A 57 -5.06 6.09 8.02
N ASN A 58 -5.71 5.99 9.18
CA ASN A 58 -5.07 6.39 10.43
C ASN A 58 -3.92 5.42 10.76
N VAL A 59 -2.93 5.87 11.49
CA VAL A 59 -1.78 5.07 11.90
C VAL A 59 -1.61 5.15 13.41
N VAL A 60 -1.58 4.00 14.08
CA VAL A 60 -1.27 3.89 15.51
C VAL A 60 -0.08 2.95 15.69
N ILE A 61 1.03 3.47 16.19
CA ILE A 61 2.21 2.67 16.52
C ILE A 61 2.27 2.51 18.03
N ILE A 62 2.08 1.29 18.51
CA ILE A 62 2.19 0.91 19.92
C ILE A 62 3.58 0.28 20.10
N LEU A 63 4.49 1.02 20.73
CA LEU A 63 5.82 0.54 21.08
C LEU A 63 5.93 0.40 22.60
N VAL A 64 5.99 -0.83 23.08
CA VAL A 64 6.25 -1.16 24.49
C VAL A 64 7.75 -1.25 24.77
N ASP A 65 8.14 -1.39 26.03
CA ASP A 65 9.52 -1.19 26.49
C ASP A 65 9.98 -2.40 27.31
N ASP A 66 11.00 -3.11 26.84
CA ASP A 66 11.56 -4.35 27.42
C ASP A 66 10.61 -5.57 27.47
N MET A 67 9.52 -5.59 26.69
CA MET A 67 8.72 -6.81 26.53
C MET A 67 9.46 -7.81 25.63
N GLY A 68 9.53 -9.07 26.05
CA GLY A 68 10.21 -10.11 25.32
C GLY A 68 9.37 -10.77 24.22
N TYR A 69 10.06 -11.43 23.28
CA TYR A 69 9.44 -12.15 22.17
C TYR A 69 8.45 -13.23 22.63
N GLY A 70 8.75 -13.87 23.76
CA GLY A 70 7.94 -14.95 24.32
C GLY A 70 6.89 -14.51 25.35
N ASP A 71 6.68 -13.22 25.55
CA ASP A 71 5.65 -12.75 26.49
C ASP A 71 4.24 -12.84 25.92
N PRO A 72 3.95 -12.39 24.68
CA PRO A 72 2.61 -12.50 24.14
C PRO A 72 2.25 -13.94 23.77
N GLY A 73 1.05 -14.38 24.14
CA GLY A 73 0.53 -15.72 23.87
C GLY A 73 0.55 -16.10 22.38
N CYS A 74 0.34 -15.12 21.50
CA CYS A 74 0.37 -15.33 20.05
C CYS A 74 1.76 -15.66 19.47
N PHE A 75 2.85 -15.41 20.22
CA PHE A 75 4.22 -15.79 19.87
C PHE A 75 4.74 -16.96 20.72
N ASN A 76 4.22 -17.12 21.94
CA ASN A 76 4.53 -18.23 22.84
C ASN A 76 3.24 -18.80 23.45
N PRO A 77 2.69 -19.90 22.90
CA PRO A 77 1.50 -20.55 23.46
C PRO A 77 1.66 -21.07 24.90
N GLU A 78 2.89 -21.19 25.40
CA GLU A 78 3.20 -21.61 26.78
C GLU A 78 3.44 -20.42 27.72
N SER A 79 3.22 -19.18 27.26
CA SER A 79 3.40 -17.97 28.07
C SER A 79 2.60 -18.04 29.37
N ARG A 80 3.24 -17.58 30.45
CA ARG A 80 2.64 -17.46 31.79
C ARG A 80 2.03 -16.08 32.05
N ILE A 81 1.93 -15.27 31.00
CA ILE A 81 1.42 -13.90 31.01
C ILE A 81 0.20 -13.87 30.09
N SER A 82 -0.96 -13.48 30.61
CA SER A 82 -2.18 -13.37 29.79
C SER A 82 -2.18 -12.09 28.95
N THR A 83 -2.19 -12.21 27.63
CA THR A 83 -2.16 -11.07 26.68
C THR A 83 -3.30 -11.08 25.66
N PRO A 84 -4.58 -11.17 26.08
CA PRO A 84 -5.69 -11.33 25.15
C PRO A 84 -5.87 -10.17 24.16
N ASN A 85 -5.45 -8.95 24.50
CA ASN A 85 -5.61 -7.79 23.61
C ASN A 85 -4.54 -7.76 22.53
N ILE A 86 -3.28 -8.05 22.89
CA ILE A 86 -2.18 -8.21 21.92
C ILE A 86 -2.46 -9.42 21.01
N ASP A 87 -2.94 -10.54 21.57
CA ASP A 87 -3.35 -11.71 20.78
C ASP A 87 -4.49 -11.36 19.81
N GLY A 88 -5.43 -10.52 20.25
CA GLY A 88 -6.50 -9.98 19.41
C GLY A 88 -5.99 -9.15 18.22
N LEU A 89 -4.90 -8.38 18.39
CA LEU A 89 -4.25 -7.68 17.27
C LEU A 89 -3.68 -8.66 16.24
N ALA A 90 -3.08 -9.77 16.69
CA ALA A 90 -2.58 -10.80 15.81
C ALA A 90 -3.71 -11.51 15.05
N VAL A 91 -4.83 -11.81 15.71
CA VAL A 91 -6.02 -12.38 15.06
C VAL A 91 -6.60 -11.43 14.01
N ALA A 92 -6.59 -10.12 14.28
CA ALA A 92 -7.07 -9.10 13.35
C ALA A 92 -6.01 -8.63 12.33
N GLY A 93 -4.86 -9.29 12.24
CA GLY A 93 -3.73 -8.80 11.46
C GLY A 93 -2.74 -9.89 11.07
N MET A 94 -1.49 -9.49 10.91
CA MET A 94 -0.38 -10.35 10.51
C MET A 94 0.73 -10.33 11.57
N LYS A 95 1.25 -11.52 11.91
CA LYS A 95 2.46 -11.68 12.73
C LYS A 95 3.71 -11.76 11.88
N PHE A 96 4.77 -11.07 12.28
CA PHE A 96 6.10 -11.22 11.68
C PHE A 96 6.98 -12.04 12.62
N LEU A 97 7.42 -13.20 12.15
CA LEU A 97 8.17 -14.15 12.97
C LEU A 97 9.67 -13.82 13.02
N ASP A 98 10.21 -13.04 12.07
CA ASP A 98 11.62 -12.64 11.97
C ASP A 98 11.77 -11.11 11.94
N ALA A 99 11.17 -10.42 12.93
CA ALA A 99 11.20 -8.97 13.05
C ALA A 99 12.26 -8.49 14.04
N HIS A 100 13.07 -7.52 13.64
CA HIS A 100 14.20 -7.03 14.43
C HIS A 100 14.10 -5.53 14.75
N ALA A 101 14.35 -5.20 16.01
CA ALA A 101 14.74 -3.86 16.41
C ALA A 101 16.12 -3.51 15.81
N PRO A 102 16.36 -2.25 15.40
CA PRO A 102 17.62 -1.85 14.77
C PRO A 102 18.80 -1.78 15.76
N GLY A 103 18.55 -2.01 17.05
CA GLY A 103 19.57 -2.27 18.05
C GLY A 103 18.94 -2.85 19.32
N PRO A 104 19.75 -3.37 20.26
CA PRO A 104 19.23 -4.08 21.43
C PRO A 104 18.98 -3.17 22.64
N LEU A 105 18.76 -1.86 22.43
CA LEU A 105 18.51 -0.86 23.49
C LEU A 105 17.49 0.19 23.03
N CYS A 106 16.73 0.74 23.97
CA CYS A 106 15.58 1.61 23.70
C CYS A 106 15.87 2.77 22.72
N HIS A 107 16.94 3.55 22.97
CA HIS A 107 17.27 4.73 22.16
C HIS A 107 17.76 4.35 20.74
N LEU A 108 18.37 3.18 20.59
CA LEU A 108 18.76 2.63 19.27
C LEU A 108 17.50 2.33 18.45
N SER A 109 16.56 1.61 19.06
CA SER A 109 15.33 1.17 18.41
C SER A 109 14.42 2.32 18.03
N ARG A 110 14.23 3.28 18.96
CA ARG A 110 13.40 4.47 18.74
C ARG A 110 13.98 5.38 17.65
N TYR A 111 15.31 5.55 17.62
CA TYR A 111 15.97 6.30 16.56
C TYR A 111 15.73 5.64 15.20
N GLY A 112 15.98 4.33 15.09
CA GLY A 112 15.85 3.64 13.82
C GLY A 112 14.41 3.54 13.32
N LEU A 113 13.45 3.32 14.22
CA LEU A 113 12.02 3.31 13.90
C LEU A 113 11.56 4.67 13.33
N LEU A 114 11.93 5.77 13.98
CA LEU A 114 11.47 7.10 13.58
C LEU A 114 12.18 7.64 12.35
N THR A 115 13.45 7.29 12.12
CA THR A 115 14.27 7.88 11.05
C THR A 115 14.50 6.97 9.85
N GLY A 116 14.16 5.68 9.97
CA GLY A 116 14.46 4.66 8.96
C GLY A 116 15.96 4.45 8.72
N ARG A 117 16.81 4.75 9.72
CA ARG A 117 18.27 4.65 9.65
C ARG A 117 18.81 3.78 10.76
N TYR A 118 19.83 2.98 10.48
CA TYR A 118 20.50 2.26 11.53
C TYR A 118 21.18 3.21 12.53
N PRO A 119 21.13 2.90 13.84
CA PRO A 119 21.74 3.70 14.89
C PRO A 119 23.25 3.91 14.73
N PHE A 120 23.98 2.93 14.17
CA PHE A 120 25.42 3.05 13.94
C PHE A 120 25.83 4.14 12.94
N ARG A 121 24.87 4.75 12.24
CA ARG A 121 25.10 5.87 11.30
C ARG A 121 25.17 7.23 11.99
N THR A 122 24.86 7.31 13.29
CA THR A 122 24.97 8.54 14.08
C THR A 122 25.46 8.23 15.50
N ASP A 123 25.88 9.25 16.24
CA ASP A 123 26.20 9.10 17.66
C ASP A 123 24.93 9.22 18.51
N VAL A 124 24.23 8.10 18.64
CA VAL A 124 23.04 7.96 19.49
C VAL A 124 23.36 7.96 20.99
N THR A 125 24.63 7.93 21.41
CA THR A 125 25.00 7.88 22.84
C THR A 125 24.89 9.23 23.54
N ARG A 126 24.74 10.32 22.77
CA ARG A 126 24.58 11.69 23.28
C ARG A 126 23.21 12.01 23.86
N TRP A 127 22.21 11.12 23.69
CA TRP A 127 20.83 11.33 24.13
C TRP A 127 20.67 11.82 25.59
N PRO A 128 21.54 11.47 26.57
CA PRO A 128 21.34 11.93 27.95
C PRO A 128 21.47 13.44 28.11
N THR A 129 22.20 14.11 27.21
CA THR A 129 22.52 15.54 27.31
C THR A 129 22.09 16.35 26.10
N GLU A 130 21.87 15.70 24.94
CA GLU A 130 21.60 16.37 23.68
C GLU A 130 20.64 15.55 22.80
N PRO A 131 19.84 16.18 21.92
CA PRO A 131 19.04 15.45 20.93
C PRO A 131 19.92 14.64 19.97
N VAL A 132 19.43 13.46 19.59
CA VAL A 132 20.14 12.57 18.63
C VAL A 132 19.64 12.67 17.20
N ILE A 133 18.40 13.14 17.00
CA ILE A 133 17.87 13.42 15.66
C ILE A 133 18.36 14.81 15.25
N GLU A 134 18.96 14.91 14.07
CA GLU A 134 19.49 16.18 13.58
C GLU A 134 18.36 17.13 13.14
N ASP A 135 18.60 18.44 13.26
CA ASP A 135 17.65 19.46 12.79
C ASP A 135 17.42 19.28 11.27
N GLY A 136 16.17 19.10 10.85
CA GLY A 136 15.79 18.88 9.45
C GLY A 136 15.94 17.44 8.93
N GLN A 137 16.39 16.50 9.76
CA GLN A 137 16.39 15.09 9.41
C GLN A 137 14.95 14.58 9.25
N GLU A 138 14.67 13.88 8.14
CA GLU A 138 13.35 13.27 7.91
C GLU A 138 13.06 12.20 8.97
N THR A 139 11.84 12.25 9.50
CA THR A 139 11.27 11.25 10.39
C THR A 139 9.91 10.79 9.87
N LEU A 140 9.38 9.72 10.46
CA LEU A 140 8.02 9.28 10.22
C LEU A 140 7.00 10.42 10.43
N ALA A 141 7.20 11.25 11.46
CA ALA A 141 6.27 12.33 11.78
C ALA A 141 6.39 13.52 10.81
N THR A 142 7.59 13.87 10.34
CA THR A 142 7.74 14.92 9.32
C THR A 142 7.14 14.47 7.98
N LEU A 143 7.29 13.20 7.62
CA LEU A 143 6.68 12.62 6.42
C LEU A 143 5.15 12.59 6.55
N ALA A 144 4.62 12.18 7.71
CA ALA A 144 3.18 12.18 7.99
C ALA A 144 2.59 13.58 7.92
N LYS A 145 3.24 14.58 8.51
CA LYS A 145 2.80 15.98 8.44
C LYS A 145 2.77 16.48 7.00
N ARG A 146 3.77 16.12 6.19
CA ARG A 146 3.81 16.45 4.75
C ARG A 146 2.68 15.79 3.98
N ALA A 147 2.24 14.60 4.40
CA ALA A 147 1.09 13.87 3.87
C ALA A 147 -0.26 14.30 4.49
N GLY A 148 -0.30 15.39 5.26
CA GLY A 148 -1.54 15.95 5.83
C GLY A 148 -2.06 15.27 7.10
N TYR A 149 -1.21 14.50 7.80
CA TYR A 149 -1.59 13.87 9.06
C TYR A 149 -1.53 14.85 10.22
N HIS A 150 -2.48 14.69 11.15
CA HIS A 150 -2.29 15.12 12.52
C HIS A 150 -1.32 14.16 13.22
N THR A 151 -0.25 14.68 13.80
CA THR A 151 0.80 13.85 14.38
C THR A 151 0.86 14.05 15.90
N ALA A 152 0.73 12.95 16.64
CA ALA A 152 0.78 12.92 18.09
C ALA A 152 1.74 11.85 18.57
N ILE A 153 2.47 12.16 19.64
CA ILE A 153 3.20 11.16 20.42
C ILE A 153 2.72 11.21 21.87
N VAL A 154 2.49 10.02 22.43
CA VAL A 154 2.23 9.86 23.85
C VAL A 154 3.22 8.86 24.44
N GLY A 155 3.97 9.29 25.45
CA GLY A 155 4.85 8.41 26.24
C GLY A 155 6.35 8.72 26.16
N LYS A 156 7.18 7.68 26.10
CA LYS A 156 8.63 7.75 26.24
C LYS A 156 9.32 8.21 24.95
N TRP A 157 10.09 9.30 25.02
CA TRP A 157 10.89 9.80 23.89
C TRP A 157 12.24 9.09 23.76
N HIS A 158 13.11 9.25 24.77
CA HIS A 158 14.43 8.61 24.86
C HIS A 158 15.41 8.91 23.72
N LEU A 159 15.27 10.07 23.07
CA LEU A 159 16.15 10.54 21.99
C LEU A 159 16.78 11.91 22.29
N GLY A 160 16.73 12.33 23.55
CA GLY A 160 17.37 13.54 24.06
C GLY A 160 16.61 14.83 23.82
N PHE A 161 17.01 15.87 24.56
CA PHE A 161 16.52 17.25 24.50
C PHE A 161 17.69 18.21 24.71
N LYS A 162 17.58 19.45 24.23
CA LYS A 162 18.48 20.57 24.57
C LYS A 162 18.11 21.08 25.97
N GLU A 163 18.56 20.40 27.01
CA GLU A 163 18.21 20.73 28.41
C GLU A 163 18.99 21.98 28.91
N ARG A 164 18.29 23.11 29.11
CA ARG A 164 18.85 24.38 29.64
C ARG A 164 18.24 24.79 30.99
N GLY A 165 17.70 23.82 31.72
CA GLY A 165 16.80 24.02 32.85
C GLY A 165 15.40 23.51 32.53
N TYR A 166 14.72 22.96 33.53
CA TYR A 166 13.43 22.28 33.37
C TYR A 166 12.22 23.24 33.42
N ASP A 167 12.46 24.52 33.73
CA ASP A 167 11.51 25.62 33.63
C ASP A 167 11.52 26.29 32.23
N GLN A 168 12.49 25.92 31.38
CA GLN A 168 12.70 26.45 30.03
C GLN A 168 12.11 25.51 28.96
N PRO A 169 11.94 25.97 27.70
CA PRO A 169 11.57 25.06 26.61
C PRO A 169 12.63 23.98 26.40
N LEU A 170 12.18 22.75 26.21
CA LEU A 170 12.96 21.56 25.91
C LEU A 170 12.96 21.35 24.40
N HIS A 171 13.89 22.04 23.72
CA HIS A 171 14.05 21.95 22.26
C HIS A 171 14.75 20.67 21.79
N GLY A 172 14.65 20.35 20.51
CA GLY A 172 15.12 19.11 19.89
C GLY A 172 14.29 17.88 20.28
N GLY A 173 13.07 18.11 20.77
CA GLY A 173 12.13 17.08 21.20
C GLY A 173 11.18 16.65 20.09
N PRO A 174 10.15 15.85 20.41
CA PRO A 174 9.19 15.37 19.42
C PRO A 174 8.54 16.48 18.58
N VAL A 175 8.21 17.62 19.20
CA VAL A 175 7.55 18.74 18.50
C VAL A 175 8.44 19.46 17.49
N ASP A 176 9.76 19.37 17.66
CA ASP A 176 10.73 19.90 16.71
C ASP A 176 11.01 18.92 15.55
N HIS A 177 10.59 17.66 15.69
CA HIS A 177 10.79 16.58 14.73
C HIS A 177 9.49 16.07 14.10
N GLY A 178 8.50 16.96 13.94
CA GLY A 178 7.32 16.71 13.11
C GLY A 178 6.05 16.33 13.85
N PHE A 179 6.11 16.08 15.17
CA PHE A 179 4.89 15.86 15.97
C PHE A 179 4.19 17.19 16.29
N GLU A 180 2.88 17.29 16.05
CA GLU A 180 2.08 18.47 16.44
C GLU A 180 1.84 18.52 17.94
N THR A 181 1.65 17.35 18.56
CA THR A 181 1.41 17.23 20.00
C THR A 181 2.31 16.18 20.63
N PHE A 182 2.75 16.47 21.86
CA PHE A 182 3.49 15.55 22.70
C PHE A 182 2.96 15.62 24.12
N PHE A 183 2.65 14.45 24.69
CA PHE A 183 2.53 14.28 26.12
C PHE A 183 3.35 13.07 26.56
N GLY A 184 4.37 13.26 27.39
CA GLY A 184 5.26 12.14 27.65
C GLY A 184 6.37 12.44 28.61
N MET A 185 7.47 11.70 28.49
CA MET A 185 8.64 11.84 29.34
C MET A 185 9.94 11.70 28.54
N ARG A 186 11.02 12.23 29.11
CA ARG A 186 12.31 12.31 28.42
C ARG A 186 12.98 10.96 28.18
N ALA A 187 12.82 10.01 29.10
CA ALA A 187 13.55 8.72 29.15
C ALA A 187 12.68 7.64 29.83
N SER A 188 13.28 6.68 30.51
CA SER A 188 12.59 5.61 31.25
C SER A 188 12.14 6.03 32.66
N THR A 189 11.20 5.29 33.24
CA THR A 189 10.71 5.44 34.63
C THR A 189 11.72 5.08 35.71
N ASP A 190 12.92 4.61 35.34
CA ASP A 190 14.05 4.35 36.23
C ASP A 190 15.23 5.30 36.03
N ILE A 191 15.16 6.26 35.10
CA ILE A 191 16.24 7.25 34.85
C ILE A 191 15.76 8.67 35.22
N PRO A 192 16.32 9.30 36.27
CA PRO A 192 15.97 10.67 36.64
C PRO A 192 16.55 11.68 35.64
N PRO A 193 16.09 12.94 35.66
CA PRO A 193 14.92 13.44 36.39
C PRO A 193 13.58 12.88 35.89
N TYR A 194 12.63 12.74 36.81
CA TYR A 194 11.28 12.23 36.55
C TYR A 194 10.26 13.37 36.48
N PHE A 195 9.72 13.65 35.29
CA PHE A 195 8.65 14.61 35.10
C PHE A 195 7.93 14.35 33.77
N TYR A 196 6.70 14.85 33.64
CA TYR A 196 5.96 14.85 32.37
C TYR A 196 6.26 16.09 31.55
N ILE A 197 6.24 15.95 30.24
CA ILE A 197 6.42 17.00 29.24
C ILE A 197 5.14 17.12 28.43
N ARG A 198 4.67 18.35 28.20
CA ARG A 198 3.60 18.66 27.25
C ARG A 198 4.14 19.64 26.21
N GLY A 199 4.12 19.25 24.94
CA GLY A 199 4.77 20.00 23.87
C GLY A 199 6.28 20.07 24.09
N ASP A 200 6.80 21.24 24.43
CA ASP A 200 8.21 21.48 24.76
C ASP A 200 8.41 21.93 26.21
N ARG A 201 7.41 21.81 27.09
CA ARG A 201 7.49 22.27 28.49
C ARG A 201 7.29 21.14 29.48
N ALA A 202 8.03 21.18 30.58
CA ALA A 202 7.68 20.39 31.75
C ALA A 202 6.27 20.79 32.22
N VAL A 203 5.41 19.79 32.46
CA VAL A 203 4.08 20.00 33.08
C VAL A 203 4.26 20.54 34.49
N GLU A 204 5.25 20.01 35.19
CA GLU A 204 5.69 20.47 36.50
C GLU A 204 7.21 20.29 36.58
N VAL A 205 7.90 21.30 37.13
CA VAL A 205 9.36 21.29 37.24
C VAL A 205 9.78 20.29 38.32
N PRO A 206 10.80 19.44 38.07
CA PRO A 206 11.26 18.45 39.04
C PRO A 206 12.08 19.09 40.18
N THR A 207 11.41 19.61 41.20
CA THR A 207 12.06 20.26 42.36
C THR A 207 12.38 19.29 43.50
N ASP A 208 11.57 18.25 43.67
CA ASP A 208 11.71 17.24 44.71
C ASP A 208 12.78 16.21 44.32
N SER A 209 13.10 15.30 45.23
CA SER A 209 14.06 14.22 45.00
C SER A 209 13.52 12.88 45.51
N VAL A 210 13.87 11.80 44.81
CA VAL A 210 13.68 10.41 45.26
C VAL A 210 15.03 9.75 45.43
N GLU A 211 15.08 8.75 46.31
CA GLU A 211 16.25 7.90 46.51
C GLU A 211 16.22 6.69 45.58
N ASP A 212 17.41 6.08 45.44
CA ASP A 212 17.59 4.77 44.82
C ASP A 212 16.65 3.73 45.44
N GLU A 213 16.04 2.90 44.59
CA GLU A 213 15.27 1.72 45.01
C GLU A 213 15.74 0.51 44.19
N PHE A 214 16.11 -0.56 44.89
CA PHE A 214 16.49 -1.83 44.29
C PHE A 214 15.81 -2.95 45.07
N SER A 215 15.06 -3.82 44.39
CA SER A 215 14.42 -4.95 45.05
C SER A 215 15.45 -6.02 45.42
N PRO A 216 15.51 -6.50 46.69
CA PRO A 216 16.55 -7.43 47.13
C PRO A 216 16.46 -8.81 46.46
N ASP A 217 15.27 -9.23 46.02
CA ASP A 217 15.02 -10.53 45.38
C ASP A 217 15.29 -10.54 43.87
N TRP A 218 15.82 -9.42 43.33
CA TRP A 218 16.06 -9.22 41.90
C TRP A 218 17.49 -8.75 41.64
N SER A 219 17.96 -8.95 40.42
CA SER A 219 19.26 -8.39 40.02
C SER A 219 19.19 -6.85 39.95
N PRO A 220 20.34 -6.14 40.02
CA PRO A 220 20.37 -4.67 39.94
C PRO A 220 19.86 -4.05 38.62
N ILE A 221 19.43 -4.87 37.66
CA ILE A 221 18.85 -4.48 36.36
C ILE A 221 17.38 -4.94 36.21
N GLN A 222 16.74 -5.43 37.28
CA GLN A 222 15.38 -5.98 37.30
C GLN A 222 14.58 -5.47 38.52
N GLY A 223 13.29 -5.80 38.57
CA GLY A 223 12.44 -5.53 39.74
C GLY A 223 12.03 -4.06 39.85
N ARG A 224 11.82 -3.58 41.08
CA ARG A 224 11.55 -2.16 41.36
C ARG A 224 12.83 -1.31 41.33
N ARG A 225 13.63 -1.47 40.27
CA ARG A 225 14.84 -0.68 40.05
C ARG A 225 14.47 0.75 39.69
N ARG A 226 14.81 1.71 40.54
CA ARG A 226 14.71 3.16 40.28
C ARG A 226 16.00 3.83 40.75
N LEU A 227 16.58 4.72 39.93
CA LEU A 227 17.72 5.53 40.34
C LEU A 227 17.28 6.81 41.08
N GLY A 228 18.05 7.20 42.08
CA GLY A 228 17.83 8.40 42.86
C GLY A 228 18.11 9.68 42.05
N GLY A 229 17.26 10.68 42.20
CA GLY A 229 17.38 11.93 41.48
C GLY A 229 16.13 12.81 41.58
N LYS A 230 16.07 13.86 40.76
CA LYS A 230 15.00 14.84 40.79
C LYS A 230 13.66 14.27 40.30
N ILE A 231 12.56 14.67 40.92
CA ILE A 231 11.19 14.30 40.53
C ILE A 231 10.25 15.52 40.60
N ALA A 232 9.27 15.59 39.71
CA ALA A 232 8.15 16.54 39.80
C ALA A 232 7.29 16.20 41.03
N PRO A 233 6.96 17.18 41.90
CA PRO A 233 6.23 16.92 43.14
C PRO A 233 4.91 16.14 42.96
N GLY A 234 4.18 16.37 41.87
CA GLY A 234 2.93 15.67 41.57
C GLY A 234 3.09 14.35 40.80
N MET A 235 4.31 13.93 40.43
CA MET A 235 4.51 12.73 39.63
C MET A 235 4.49 11.46 40.50
N GLN A 236 3.62 10.53 40.14
CA GLN A 236 3.56 9.19 40.70
C GLN A 236 3.98 8.19 39.62
N LEU A 237 5.13 7.53 39.79
CA LEU A 237 5.71 6.69 38.74
C LEU A 237 4.79 5.51 38.37
N ASP A 238 4.08 4.94 39.34
CA ASP A 238 3.13 3.83 39.15
C ASP A 238 1.82 4.26 38.44
N GLN A 239 1.55 5.56 38.33
CA GLN A 239 0.45 6.12 37.54
C GLN A 239 0.85 6.50 36.11
N THR A 240 2.12 6.29 35.72
CA THR A 240 2.62 6.73 34.42
C THR A 240 1.98 5.99 33.26
N LEU A 241 1.86 4.67 33.34
CA LEU A 241 1.26 3.86 32.28
C LEU A 241 -0.24 4.21 32.08
N PRO A 242 -1.12 4.17 33.12
CA PRO A 242 -2.52 4.57 32.95
C PRO A 242 -2.70 5.99 32.42
N ARG A 243 -1.85 6.92 32.88
CA ARG A 243 -1.90 8.31 32.42
C ARG A 243 -1.57 8.45 30.94
N PHE A 244 -0.58 7.72 30.43
CA PHE A 244 -0.28 7.71 28.99
C PHE A 244 -1.41 7.08 28.19
N THR A 245 -2.07 6.05 28.71
CA THR A 245 -3.25 5.47 28.07
C THR A 245 -4.41 6.46 28.01
N ASP A 246 -4.68 7.19 29.09
CA ASP A 246 -5.72 8.24 29.12
C ASP A 246 -5.46 9.35 28.10
N GLU A 247 -4.21 9.79 27.96
CA GLU A 247 -3.82 10.83 27.01
C GLU A 247 -3.91 10.32 25.56
N ALA A 248 -3.55 9.06 25.29
CA ALA A 248 -3.72 8.44 23.98
C ALA A 248 -5.21 8.33 23.59
N ILE A 249 -6.06 7.89 24.53
CA ILE A 249 -7.52 7.87 24.37
C ILE A 249 -8.06 9.28 24.12
N ALA A 250 -7.55 10.29 24.81
CA ALA A 250 -7.95 11.68 24.58
C ALA A 250 -7.59 12.15 23.16
N VAL A 251 -6.40 11.81 22.65
CA VAL A 251 -5.99 12.10 21.26
C VAL A 251 -6.94 11.44 20.26
N ILE A 252 -7.27 10.15 20.46
CA ILE A 252 -8.19 9.42 19.58
C ILE A 252 -9.59 10.05 19.60
N ARG A 253 -10.12 10.33 20.78
CA ARG A 253 -11.44 10.98 20.95
C ARG A 253 -11.50 12.35 20.31
N GLU A 254 -10.44 13.14 20.48
CA GLU A 254 -10.37 14.48 19.91
C GLU A 254 -10.35 14.39 18.39
N HIS A 255 -9.58 13.46 17.82
CA HIS A 255 -9.55 13.19 16.39
C HIS A 255 -10.95 12.82 15.87
N GLY A 256 -11.61 11.82 16.47
CA GLY A 256 -12.93 11.34 16.04
C GLY A 256 -14.08 12.35 16.23
N LYS A 257 -14.00 13.25 17.22
CA LYS A 257 -15.03 14.28 17.46
C LYS A 257 -14.86 15.54 16.62
N SER A 258 -13.61 15.88 16.31
CA SER A 258 -13.31 17.12 15.62
C SER A 258 -13.66 16.97 14.14
N GLY A 259 -14.32 17.97 13.54
CA GLY A 259 -14.38 18.11 12.07
C GLY A 259 -13.01 18.45 11.47
N ARG A 260 -11.90 17.98 12.09
CA ARG A 260 -10.55 18.09 11.58
C ARG A 260 -10.45 17.32 10.28
N GLN A 261 -9.81 17.93 9.29
CA GLN A 261 -9.53 17.29 8.02
C GLN A 261 -8.15 16.62 8.09
N GLY A 262 -8.05 15.40 7.57
CA GLY A 262 -6.80 14.62 7.52
C GLY A 262 -6.77 13.45 8.53
N PRO A 263 -5.94 12.42 8.28
CA PRO A 263 -5.77 11.24 9.14
C PRO A 263 -4.90 11.50 10.38
N LEU A 264 -4.94 10.59 11.36
CA LEU A 264 -4.13 10.62 12.58
C LEU A 264 -2.90 9.71 12.46
N LEU A 265 -1.73 10.20 12.88
CA LEU A 265 -0.58 9.41 13.28
C LEU A 265 -0.41 9.53 14.79
N LEU A 266 -0.63 8.44 15.53
CA LEU A 266 -0.38 8.34 16.96
C LEU A 266 0.78 7.38 17.23
N TYR A 267 1.90 7.91 17.71
CA TYR A 267 2.99 7.10 18.26
C TYR A 267 2.81 6.96 19.77
N LEU A 268 2.31 5.80 20.20
CA LEU A 268 2.10 5.43 21.58
C LEU A 268 3.29 4.62 22.11
N ALA A 269 4.15 5.28 22.85
CA ALA A 269 5.43 4.77 23.30
C ALA A 269 5.38 4.46 24.80
N TYR A 270 4.85 3.32 25.21
CA TYR A 270 4.77 2.97 26.63
C TYR A 270 6.18 2.74 27.22
N PRO A 271 6.47 3.24 28.44
CA PRO A 271 7.70 2.96 29.17
C PRO A 271 7.61 1.64 29.98
N ALA A 272 6.69 0.75 29.62
CA ALA A 272 6.37 -0.47 30.37
C ALA A 272 6.43 -1.67 29.41
N PRO A 273 6.79 -2.89 29.88
CA PRO A 273 7.06 -3.27 31.27
C PRO A 273 8.50 -3.00 31.78
N HIS A 274 9.24 -2.04 31.21
CA HIS A 274 10.57 -1.61 31.70
C HIS A 274 10.59 -1.30 33.21
N THR A 275 11.77 -1.42 33.83
CA THR A 275 11.95 -1.09 35.25
C THR A 275 11.69 0.39 35.56
N PRO A 276 11.26 0.73 36.79
CA PRO A 276 10.82 -0.19 37.85
C PRO A 276 9.51 -0.90 37.48
N TRP A 277 9.37 -2.17 37.84
CA TRP A 277 8.11 -2.89 37.63
C TRP A 277 7.05 -2.43 38.64
N LEU A 278 6.06 -1.71 38.13
CA LEU A 278 5.06 -1.01 38.93
C LEU A 278 3.62 -1.41 38.53
N PRO A 279 3.24 -2.69 38.60
CA PRO A 279 1.86 -3.07 38.38
C PRO A 279 0.95 -2.40 39.41
N SER A 280 -0.21 -1.96 38.91
CA SER A 280 -1.29 -1.41 39.73
C SER A 280 -1.81 -2.47 40.72
N ALA A 281 -2.54 -2.02 41.74
CA ALA A 281 -3.04 -2.93 42.78
C ALA A 281 -3.91 -4.07 42.24
N GLU A 282 -4.66 -3.83 41.16
CA GLU A 282 -5.54 -4.82 40.52
C GLU A 282 -4.77 -5.92 39.78
N HIS A 283 -3.61 -5.59 39.20
CA HIS A 283 -2.81 -6.51 38.40
C HIS A 283 -1.76 -7.27 39.21
N ARG A 284 -1.53 -6.90 40.48
CA ARG A 284 -0.55 -7.58 41.35
C ARG A 284 -1.00 -9.00 41.69
N GLY A 285 -0.13 -9.97 41.45
CA GLY A 285 -0.33 -11.39 41.73
C GLY A 285 -1.31 -12.08 40.79
N GLN A 286 -1.58 -11.52 39.61
CA GLN A 286 -2.48 -12.10 38.62
C GLN A 286 -1.75 -13.04 37.66
N SER A 287 -0.48 -12.76 37.38
CA SER A 287 0.33 -13.56 36.46
C SER A 287 1.11 -14.67 37.19
N ASP A 288 1.45 -15.73 36.45
CA ASP A 288 2.35 -16.79 36.92
C ASP A 288 3.84 -16.43 36.71
N ALA A 289 4.16 -15.22 36.22
CA ALA A 289 5.51 -14.71 35.97
C ALA A 289 5.96 -13.60 36.95
N GLY A 290 5.28 -13.49 38.10
CA GLY A 290 5.63 -12.57 39.18
C GLY A 290 5.46 -11.10 38.80
N LEU A 291 6.21 -10.20 39.46
CA LEU A 291 6.01 -8.75 39.32
C LEU A 291 6.20 -8.23 37.89
N TYR A 292 7.04 -8.89 37.09
CA TYR A 292 7.21 -8.60 35.67
C TYR A 292 5.96 -8.96 34.88
N GLY A 293 5.48 -10.21 35.04
CA GLY A 293 4.28 -10.70 34.37
C GLY A 293 3.05 -9.84 34.69
N ASP A 294 2.87 -9.49 35.97
CA ASP A 294 1.78 -8.62 36.42
C ASP A 294 1.79 -7.27 35.70
N PHE A 295 2.99 -6.74 35.45
CA PHE A 295 3.14 -5.47 34.75
C PHE A 295 2.94 -5.62 33.24
N ALA A 296 3.35 -6.74 32.65
CA ALA A 296 3.08 -7.07 31.25
C ALA A 296 1.58 -7.29 30.98
N GLU A 297 0.84 -7.97 31.88
CA GLU A 297 -0.62 -8.09 31.80
C GLU A 297 -1.30 -6.72 31.90
N MET A 298 -0.78 -5.83 32.76
CA MET A 298 -1.25 -4.45 32.82
C MET A 298 -1.01 -3.71 31.49
N VAL A 299 0.14 -3.90 30.84
CA VAL A 299 0.39 -3.32 29.50
C VAL A 299 -0.63 -3.82 28.48
N ASP A 300 -0.95 -5.12 28.47
CA ASP A 300 -1.98 -5.68 27.59
C ASP A 300 -3.37 -5.06 27.85
N SER A 301 -3.77 -4.95 29.12
CA SER A 301 -5.03 -4.32 29.52
C SER A 301 -5.15 -2.87 29.04
N GLU A 302 -4.06 -2.11 29.16
CA GLU A 302 -3.99 -0.71 28.71
C GLU A 302 -4.02 -0.60 27.17
N ILE A 303 -3.45 -1.56 26.44
CA ILE A 303 -3.64 -1.69 24.98
C ILE A 303 -5.10 -2.00 24.64
N GLY A 304 -5.76 -2.86 25.43
CA GLY A 304 -7.19 -3.15 25.31
C GLY A 304 -8.06 -1.90 25.40
N ARG A 305 -7.74 -0.97 26.30
CA ARG A 305 -8.44 0.31 26.42
C ARG A 305 -8.26 1.20 25.19
N VAL A 306 -7.06 1.26 24.62
CA VAL A 306 -6.79 2.04 23.39
C VAL A 306 -7.51 1.45 22.19
N THR A 307 -7.43 0.14 21.99
CA THR A 307 -8.08 -0.53 20.86
C THR A 307 -9.60 -0.50 20.95
N SER A 308 -10.15 -0.53 22.17
CA SER A 308 -11.58 -0.31 22.41
C SER A 308 -11.99 1.11 22.00
N GLU A 309 -11.19 2.12 22.34
CA GLU A 309 -11.48 3.50 21.93
C GLU A 309 -11.43 3.70 20.40
N LEU A 310 -10.49 3.04 19.68
CA LEU A 310 -10.47 3.08 18.22
C LEU A 310 -11.76 2.52 17.61
N LYS A 311 -12.33 1.47 18.22
CA LYS A 311 -13.61 0.87 17.82
C LYS A 311 -14.78 1.78 18.18
N ASP A 312 -14.82 2.31 19.39
CA ASP A 312 -15.88 3.20 19.87
C ASP A 312 -15.93 4.52 19.09
N SER A 313 -14.76 5.02 18.67
CA SER A 313 -14.62 6.19 17.79
C SER A 313 -14.93 5.88 16.32
N GLY A 314 -15.17 4.62 15.94
CA GLY A 314 -15.55 4.21 14.59
C GLY A 314 -14.43 4.29 13.55
N ILE A 315 -13.17 4.40 13.97
CA ILE A 315 -12.01 4.54 13.07
C ILE A 315 -11.18 3.25 12.95
N TRP A 316 -11.54 2.19 13.68
CA TRP A 316 -10.84 0.91 13.71
C TRP A 316 -10.58 0.30 12.32
N ASP A 317 -11.61 0.19 11.47
CA ASP A 317 -11.50 -0.48 10.17
C ASP A 317 -10.55 0.23 9.19
N ASP A 318 -10.37 1.55 9.35
CA ASP A 318 -9.50 2.39 8.53
C ASP A 318 -8.21 2.80 9.29
N THR A 319 -7.81 2.05 10.33
CA THR A 319 -6.57 2.26 11.08
C THR A 319 -5.55 1.14 10.85
N LEU A 320 -4.33 1.51 10.46
CA LEU A 320 -3.14 0.65 10.49
C LEU A 320 -2.52 0.70 11.90
N ILE A 321 -2.52 -0.42 12.60
CA ILE A 321 -1.92 -0.57 13.92
C ILE A 321 -0.64 -1.39 13.80
N VAL A 322 0.46 -0.84 14.32
CA VAL A 322 1.73 -1.56 14.47
C VAL A 322 1.98 -1.77 15.96
N PHE A 323 2.15 -3.01 16.40
CA PHE A 323 2.54 -3.35 17.77
C PHE A 323 3.94 -3.96 17.76
N ALA A 324 4.82 -3.47 18.64
CA ALA A 324 6.14 -4.04 18.87
C ALA A 324 6.70 -3.70 20.26
N SER A 325 7.77 -4.39 20.66
CA SER A 325 8.65 -4.00 21.78
C SER A 325 9.93 -3.36 21.26
N ASP A 326 10.52 -2.40 21.98
CA ASP A 326 11.72 -1.71 21.51
C ASP A 326 13.00 -2.55 21.57
N ASN A 327 13.13 -3.47 22.53
CA ASN A 327 14.26 -4.40 22.64
C ASN A 327 13.92 -5.58 23.55
N GLY A 328 14.89 -6.51 23.65
CA GLY A 328 14.76 -7.72 24.45
C GLY A 328 14.41 -7.50 25.91
N PRO A 329 13.91 -8.55 26.58
CA PRO A 329 13.59 -8.48 27.99
C PRO A 329 14.89 -8.50 28.81
N CYS A 330 14.84 -8.01 30.05
CA CYS A 330 15.85 -8.31 31.06
C CYS A 330 15.42 -9.59 31.81
N TRP A 331 15.54 -10.75 31.17
CA TRP A 331 15.08 -12.05 31.70
C TRP A 331 16.20 -13.09 31.61
N SER A 332 16.55 -13.72 32.72
CA SER A 332 17.66 -14.69 32.78
C SER A 332 17.15 -16.13 32.85
N GLU A 333 18.03 -17.09 32.55
CA GLU A 333 17.75 -18.53 32.72
C GLU A 333 17.25 -18.89 34.14
N LYS A 334 17.71 -18.16 35.16
CA LYS A 334 17.23 -18.34 36.54
C LYS A 334 15.77 -17.91 36.69
N ASP A 335 15.36 -16.87 35.97
CA ASP A 335 13.98 -16.38 35.98
C ASP A 335 13.07 -17.37 35.23
N VAL A 336 13.54 -17.94 34.11
CA VAL A 336 12.86 -19.05 33.41
C VAL A 336 12.59 -20.21 34.37
N GLN A 337 13.61 -20.66 35.10
CA GLN A 337 13.46 -21.74 36.09
C GLN A 337 12.56 -21.36 37.26
N ARG A 338 12.58 -20.09 37.69
CA ARG A 338 11.80 -19.59 38.82
C ARG A 338 10.31 -19.54 38.53
N PHE A 339 9.92 -19.16 37.31
CA PHE A 339 8.53 -18.88 36.96
C PHE A 339 7.94 -19.88 35.95
N GLY A 340 8.76 -20.73 35.33
CA GLY A 340 8.31 -21.58 34.22
C GLY A 340 7.83 -20.76 33.02
N HIS A 341 8.37 -19.53 32.87
CA HIS A 341 8.07 -18.57 31.81
C HIS A 341 9.35 -18.17 31.09
N ASP A 342 9.39 -18.34 29.77
CA ASP A 342 10.49 -17.88 28.94
C ASP A 342 10.11 -16.62 28.15
N SER A 343 10.44 -15.46 28.73
CA SER A 343 10.20 -14.16 28.10
C SER A 343 10.95 -13.97 26.78
N ALA A 344 12.07 -14.68 26.58
CA ALA A 344 12.79 -14.64 25.31
C ALA A 344 12.18 -15.56 24.25
N GLY A 345 11.24 -16.44 24.61
CA GLY A 345 10.55 -17.34 23.67
C GLY A 345 11.47 -18.36 23.02
N GLY A 346 12.45 -18.88 23.77
CA GLY A 346 13.46 -19.81 23.28
C GLY A 346 14.60 -19.16 22.50
N LEU A 347 14.65 -17.83 22.39
CA LEU A 347 15.76 -17.10 21.80
C LEU A 347 16.90 -16.91 22.81
N ARG A 348 18.14 -16.83 22.33
CA ARG A 348 19.30 -16.64 23.21
C ARG A 348 19.53 -15.17 23.55
N GLY A 349 19.87 -14.92 24.82
CA GLY A 349 20.31 -13.62 25.32
C GLY A 349 19.21 -12.80 25.96
N MET A 350 19.45 -11.50 26.09
CA MET A 350 18.54 -10.53 26.70
C MET A 350 18.85 -9.13 26.17
N LYS A 351 18.15 -8.11 26.70
CA LYS A 351 18.43 -6.69 26.44
C LYS A 351 19.92 -6.38 26.33
N GLY A 352 20.29 -5.58 25.33
CA GLY A 352 21.67 -5.15 25.07
C GLY A 352 22.54 -6.16 24.33
N ASP A 353 22.17 -7.44 24.21
CA ASP A 353 22.99 -8.46 23.57
C ASP A 353 22.92 -8.42 22.03
N ALA A 354 23.96 -8.92 21.35
CA ALA A 354 23.96 -9.18 19.91
C ALA A 354 23.18 -10.45 19.52
N TRP A 355 22.92 -11.33 20.49
CA TRP A 355 22.12 -12.55 20.34
C TRP A 355 20.65 -12.23 20.07
N GLU A 356 19.90 -13.20 19.54
CA GLU A 356 18.55 -13.01 18.97
C GLU A 356 17.59 -12.34 19.95
N ALA A 357 17.56 -12.76 21.21
CA ALA A 357 16.63 -12.20 22.19
C ALA A 357 16.90 -10.72 22.51
N GLY A 358 18.07 -10.19 22.17
CA GLY A 358 18.40 -8.77 22.36
C GLY A 358 17.63 -7.84 21.42
N HIS A 359 17.32 -8.30 20.20
CA HIS A 359 16.76 -7.45 19.14
C HIS A 359 15.64 -8.07 18.30
N ARG A 360 15.40 -9.39 18.30
CA ARG A 360 14.24 -10.00 17.62
C ARG A 360 12.98 -9.88 18.46
N MET A 361 12.02 -9.05 18.02
CA MET A 361 10.92 -8.57 18.85
C MET A 361 9.56 -9.08 18.36
N PRO A 362 8.56 -9.21 19.25
CA PRO A 362 7.20 -9.49 18.81
C PRO A 362 6.76 -8.30 17.93
N PHE A 363 6.23 -8.60 16.74
CA PHE A 363 5.85 -7.57 15.78
C PHE A 363 4.56 -7.97 15.06
N ILE A 364 3.54 -7.14 15.20
CA ILE A 364 2.20 -7.36 14.65
C ILE A 364 1.80 -6.12 13.84
N VAL A 365 1.24 -6.34 12.66
CA VAL A 365 0.57 -5.29 11.89
C VAL A 365 -0.88 -5.68 11.70
N SER A 366 -1.81 -4.89 12.24
CA SER A 366 -3.25 -5.07 12.04
C SER A 366 -3.79 -3.91 11.19
N TRP A 367 -4.47 -4.24 10.10
CA TRP A 367 -5.15 -3.28 9.25
C TRP A 367 -6.38 -3.97 8.66
N PRO A 368 -7.52 -3.97 9.36
CA PRO A 368 -8.62 -4.92 9.12
C PRO A 368 -9.14 -5.03 7.69
N ARG A 369 -9.07 -3.94 6.91
CA ARG A 369 -9.55 -3.90 5.52
C ARG A 369 -8.50 -4.26 4.47
N VAL A 370 -7.24 -4.44 4.87
CA VAL A 370 -6.10 -4.56 3.95
C VAL A 370 -5.24 -5.77 4.25
N VAL A 371 -4.92 -6.01 5.53
CA VAL A 371 -4.10 -7.13 5.96
C VAL A 371 -4.98 -8.34 6.20
N GLU A 372 -4.59 -9.50 5.65
CA GLU A 372 -5.28 -10.77 5.86
C GLU A 372 -5.29 -11.14 7.35
N PRO A 373 -6.47 -11.27 7.99
CA PRO A 373 -6.57 -11.56 9.42
C PRO A 373 -6.00 -12.93 9.79
N GLY A 374 -5.22 -12.98 10.88
CA GLY A 374 -4.65 -14.21 11.42
C GLY A 374 -3.47 -14.76 10.61
N SER A 375 -2.96 -14.00 9.64
CA SER A 375 -1.84 -14.40 8.80
C SER A 375 -0.49 -14.28 9.52
N SER A 376 0.53 -14.89 8.95
CA SER A 376 1.91 -14.79 9.47
C SER A 376 2.94 -14.84 8.34
N THR A 377 4.09 -14.22 8.57
CA THR A 377 5.21 -14.23 7.62
C THR A 377 6.56 -14.44 8.32
N GLU A 378 7.47 -15.13 7.61
CA GLU A 378 8.85 -15.36 8.02
C GLU A 378 9.83 -14.39 7.33
N GLN A 379 9.34 -13.41 6.58
CA GLN A 379 10.18 -12.37 5.99
C GLN A 379 10.96 -11.64 7.09
N THR A 380 12.28 -11.57 6.93
CA THR A 380 13.13 -10.77 7.81
C THR A 380 12.80 -9.29 7.64
N VAL A 381 12.40 -8.61 8.71
CA VAL A 381 12.08 -7.18 8.71
C VAL A 381 12.82 -6.44 9.82
N CYS A 382 12.96 -5.12 9.70
CA CYS A 382 13.45 -4.26 10.78
C CYS A 382 12.52 -3.08 11.01
N PHE A 383 12.49 -2.53 12.22
CA PHE A 383 11.66 -1.35 12.50
C PHE A 383 12.03 -0.14 11.65
N THR A 384 13.25 -0.10 11.11
CA THR A 384 13.65 0.93 10.14
C THR A 384 12.74 0.95 8.90
N ASP A 385 12.11 -0.18 8.55
CA ASP A 385 11.27 -0.34 7.36
C ASP A 385 9.94 0.41 7.45
N LEU A 386 9.53 0.86 8.65
CA LEU A 386 8.26 1.56 8.84
C LEU A 386 8.18 2.88 8.08
N LEU A 387 9.29 3.61 7.90
CA LEU A 387 9.28 4.91 7.20
C LEU A 387 9.01 4.75 5.70
N ALA A 388 9.71 3.86 4.99
CA ALA A 388 9.49 3.58 3.58
C ALA A 388 8.15 2.89 3.32
N THR A 389 7.71 2.04 4.26
CA THR A 389 6.36 1.44 4.23
C THR A 389 5.29 2.52 4.32
N PHE A 390 5.41 3.43 5.29
CA PHE A 390 4.46 4.51 5.44
C PHE A 390 4.47 5.46 4.24
N ALA A 391 5.64 5.83 3.71
CA ALA A 391 5.77 6.61 2.49
C ALA A 391 5.01 5.95 1.31
N SER A 392 5.10 4.63 1.19
CA SER A 392 4.37 3.88 0.16
C SER A 392 2.86 3.87 0.40
N ILE A 393 2.40 3.75 1.65
CA ILE A 393 0.97 3.81 2.02
C ILE A 393 0.37 5.18 1.68
N VAL A 394 1.12 6.27 1.90
CA VAL A 394 0.64 7.62 1.64
C VAL A 394 0.95 8.14 0.23
N GLY A 395 1.66 7.37 -0.59
CA GLY A 395 2.03 7.77 -1.94
C GLY A 395 3.06 8.90 -2.00
N GLU A 396 3.94 8.99 -1.00
CA GLU A 396 5.05 9.95 -0.95
C GLU A 396 6.34 9.33 -1.50
N LYS A 397 7.03 10.05 -2.39
CA LYS A 397 8.37 9.65 -2.81
C LYS A 397 9.37 9.77 -1.66
N LEU A 398 10.08 8.68 -1.40
CA LEU A 398 11.22 8.67 -0.49
C LEU A 398 12.51 8.48 -1.30
N ASP A 399 13.30 9.55 -1.45
CA ASP A 399 14.59 9.52 -2.13
C ASP A 399 15.53 8.46 -1.52
N ASP A 400 16.29 7.73 -2.34
CA ASP A 400 17.20 6.66 -1.90
C ASP A 400 18.31 7.15 -0.91
N GLN A 401 18.54 8.47 -0.80
CA GLN A 401 19.45 9.09 0.16
C GLN A 401 18.81 9.42 1.52
N ILE A 402 17.48 9.39 1.63
CA ILE A 402 16.73 9.61 2.87
C ILE A 402 16.36 8.25 3.47
N ALA A 403 16.41 8.09 4.81
CA ALA A 403 16.02 6.83 5.47
C ALA A 403 16.63 5.59 4.79
N VAL A 404 17.96 5.62 4.63
CA VAL A 404 18.72 4.75 3.72
C VAL A 404 18.67 3.26 4.07
N ASP A 405 18.19 2.90 5.26
CA ASP A 405 18.05 1.50 5.73
C ASP A 405 16.58 1.07 5.85
N SER A 406 15.67 1.86 5.27
CA SER A 406 14.22 1.66 5.29
C SER A 406 13.74 1.04 3.98
N TYR A 407 13.10 -0.12 4.08
CA TYR A 407 12.55 -0.87 2.96
C TYR A 407 11.02 -1.03 3.09
N ASN A 408 10.32 -1.26 1.99
CA ASN A 408 8.86 -1.22 1.96
C ASN A 408 8.25 -2.58 2.31
N LEU A 409 7.51 -2.66 3.43
CA LEU A 409 6.79 -3.85 3.89
C LEU A 409 5.39 -3.98 3.25
N LEU A 410 4.88 -2.93 2.61
CA LEU A 410 3.51 -2.90 2.06
C LEU A 410 3.20 -4.10 1.15
N PRO A 411 4.12 -4.60 0.31
CA PRO A 411 3.82 -5.80 -0.48
C PRO A 411 3.46 -7.00 0.40
N VAL A 412 4.21 -7.24 1.48
CA VAL A 412 3.94 -8.34 2.41
C VAL A 412 2.59 -8.16 3.09
N LEU A 413 2.26 -6.94 3.51
CA LEU A 413 0.97 -6.63 4.14
C LEU A 413 -0.23 -6.87 3.21
N LEU A 414 -0.03 -6.74 1.90
CA LEU A 414 -1.04 -7.00 0.87
C LEU A 414 -1.11 -8.47 0.44
N GLY A 415 -0.39 -9.37 1.13
CA GLY A 415 -0.35 -10.81 0.84
C GLY A 415 0.68 -11.22 -0.20
N PHE A 416 1.66 -10.36 -0.50
CA PHE A 416 2.64 -10.63 -1.54
C PHE A 416 3.95 -11.18 -0.97
N HIS A 417 4.20 -12.44 -1.29
CA HIS A 417 5.43 -13.16 -0.97
C HIS A 417 6.14 -13.51 -2.27
N PRO A 418 7.07 -12.68 -2.76
CA PRO A 418 7.77 -12.97 -4.00
C PRO A 418 8.68 -14.19 -3.82
N ASP A 419 8.24 -15.41 -4.16
CA ASP A 419 9.03 -16.65 -4.26
C ASP A 419 10.20 -16.78 -3.25
N GLU A 420 9.94 -16.63 -1.95
CA GLU A 420 10.94 -16.69 -0.86
C GLU A 420 12.05 -15.61 -0.89
N ARG A 421 11.98 -14.63 -1.80
CA ARG A 421 12.95 -13.53 -1.88
C ARG A 421 12.82 -12.60 -0.68
N PRO A 422 13.94 -12.21 -0.04
CA PRO A 422 13.92 -11.17 0.98
C PRO A 422 13.46 -9.84 0.40
N ILE A 423 12.53 -9.16 1.07
CA ILE A 423 12.07 -7.81 0.71
C ILE A 423 13.06 -6.70 1.10
N ARG A 424 14.18 -7.07 1.73
CA ARG A 424 15.24 -6.16 2.19
C ARG A 424 16.62 -6.84 2.16
N PRO A 425 17.72 -6.07 2.16
CA PRO A 425 19.05 -6.60 2.45
C PRO A 425 19.14 -7.13 3.88
N PRO A 426 20.22 -7.86 4.21
CA PRO A 426 20.48 -8.34 5.56
C PRO A 426 20.34 -7.24 6.63
N VAL A 427 19.77 -7.62 7.78
CA VAL A 427 19.65 -6.73 8.94
C VAL A 427 21.01 -6.60 9.62
N VAL A 428 21.42 -5.39 9.97
CA VAL A 428 22.67 -5.12 10.69
C VAL A 428 22.37 -4.42 12.01
N THR A 429 22.91 -4.95 13.11
CA THR A 429 22.76 -4.38 14.46
C THR A 429 24.13 -4.25 15.15
N GLN A 430 24.21 -3.37 16.15
CA GLN A 430 25.36 -3.25 17.06
C GLN A 430 24.98 -3.71 18.46
N ALA A 431 25.91 -4.37 19.16
CA ALA A 431 25.69 -4.75 20.56
C ALA A 431 25.66 -3.52 21.48
N GLY A 432 24.86 -3.59 22.55
CA GLY A 432 24.57 -2.43 23.40
C GLY A 432 25.71 -2.01 24.34
N SER A 433 26.56 -2.94 24.79
CA SER A 433 27.71 -2.65 25.68
C SER A 433 29.07 -2.82 24.99
N ALA A 434 29.06 -3.20 23.70
CA ALA A 434 30.22 -3.43 22.87
C ALA A 434 29.95 -2.90 21.45
N PRO A 435 29.97 -1.58 21.23
CA PRO A 435 29.62 -0.98 19.94
C PRO A 435 30.55 -1.39 18.79
N GLU A 436 31.73 -1.92 19.10
CA GLU A 436 32.63 -2.55 18.14
C GLU A 436 32.12 -3.89 17.59
N MET A 437 31.18 -4.53 18.28
CA MET A 437 30.61 -5.83 17.92
C MET A 437 29.32 -5.63 17.10
N PHE A 438 29.38 -6.06 15.85
CA PHE A 438 28.24 -6.02 14.92
C PHE A 438 27.65 -7.41 14.76
N ALA A 439 26.34 -7.45 14.50
CA ALA A 439 25.66 -8.63 13.99
C ALA A 439 25.10 -8.34 12.59
N ILE A 440 25.12 -9.33 11.70
CA ILE A 440 24.45 -9.30 10.41
C ILE A 440 23.61 -10.57 10.24
N ARG A 441 22.33 -10.39 9.88
CA ARG A 441 21.31 -11.44 9.71
C ARG A 441 20.79 -11.41 8.27
N GLY A 442 20.99 -12.49 7.52
CA GLY A 442 20.54 -12.59 6.13
C GLY A 442 20.27 -14.03 5.70
N GLY A 443 19.06 -14.28 5.18
CA GLY A 443 18.56 -15.64 5.01
C GLY A 443 18.66 -16.40 6.34
N LYS A 444 19.05 -17.67 6.30
CA LYS A 444 19.26 -18.47 7.52
C LYS A 444 20.51 -18.15 8.34
N TRP A 445 21.43 -17.36 7.81
CA TRP A 445 22.72 -17.11 8.47
C TRP A 445 22.67 -15.87 9.37
N LYS A 446 23.35 -15.97 10.51
CA LYS A 446 23.65 -14.84 11.37
C LYS A 446 25.13 -14.86 11.78
N LEU A 447 25.83 -13.76 11.53
CA LEU A 447 27.22 -13.55 11.93
C LEU A 447 27.27 -12.49 13.04
N ILE A 448 28.07 -12.70 14.07
CA ILE A 448 28.45 -11.72 15.09
C ILE A 448 29.98 -11.57 15.08
N THR A 449 30.49 -10.34 14.96
CA THR A 449 31.93 -10.07 14.71
C THR A 449 32.83 -10.15 15.95
N GLY A 450 32.32 -10.61 17.08
CA GLY A 450 33.08 -10.78 18.31
C GLY A 450 32.54 -11.93 19.16
N LEU A 451 33.23 -12.24 20.27
CA LEU A 451 32.85 -13.31 21.18
C LEU A 451 32.23 -12.78 22.48
N GLY A 452 31.28 -13.52 23.04
CA GLY A 452 30.44 -13.09 24.15
C GLY A 452 29.15 -12.44 23.68
N SER A 453 28.32 -11.96 24.61
CA SER A 453 27.01 -11.40 24.26
C SER A 453 27.07 -9.97 23.71
N GLY A 454 28.13 -9.22 24.03
CA GLY A 454 28.25 -7.79 23.76
C GLY A 454 27.32 -6.89 24.58
N GLY A 455 26.53 -7.44 25.52
CA GLY A 455 25.40 -6.77 26.15
C GLY A 455 25.27 -6.98 27.65
N PHE A 456 24.07 -7.36 28.12
CA PHE A 456 23.78 -7.54 29.54
C PHE A 456 24.07 -8.97 30.01
N SER A 457 23.97 -9.96 29.13
CA SER A 457 24.37 -11.33 29.46
C SER A 457 25.86 -11.43 29.78
N LYS A 458 26.20 -12.37 30.66
CA LYS A 458 27.60 -12.69 30.98
C LYS A 458 28.03 -14.00 30.29
N PRO A 459 29.28 -14.09 29.79
CA PRO A 459 30.27 -13.01 29.69
C PRO A 459 29.94 -12.03 28.53
N LYS A 460 30.15 -10.74 28.78
CA LYS A 460 29.92 -9.68 27.77
C LYS A 460 30.92 -9.74 26.61
N ARG A 461 32.19 -10.01 26.93
CA ARG A 461 33.30 -10.15 25.99
C ARG A 461 34.10 -11.39 26.37
N ILE A 462 34.55 -12.13 25.37
CA ILE A 462 35.47 -13.26 25.53
C ILE A 462 36.71 -12.95 24.68
N ALA A 463 37.90 -13.15 25.24
CA ALA A 463 39.14 -13.00 24.49
C ALA A 463 39.26 -14.15 23.47
N GLN A 464 39.75 -13.85 22.27
CA GLN A 464 40.04 -14.87 21.28
C GLN A 464 41.28 -15.68 21.70
N ASP A 465 41.17 -17.01 21.68
CA ASP A 465 42.31 -17.93 21.80
C ASP A 465 43.14 -17.93 20.50
N SER A 466 44.45 -18.21 20.56
CA SER A 466 45.39 -18.05 19.42
C SER A 466 44.93 -18.69 18.10
N ASP A 467 44.22 -19.81 18.18
CA ASP A 467 43.71 -20.59 17.04
C ASP A 467 42.17 -20.69 17.03
N GLY A 468 41.50 -19.91 17.90
CA GLY A 468 40.05 -19.92 18.06
C GLY A 468 39.31 -18.98 17.10
N PRO A 469 37.98 -19.12 16.96
CA PRO A 469 37.18 -18.23 16.12
C PRO A 469 37.24 -16.80 16.67
N SER A 470 37.30 -15.80 15.78
CA SER A 470 37.25 -14.38 16.16
C SER A 470 35.81 -13.85 16.29
N GLY A 471 34.81 -14.64 15.91
CA GLY A 471 33.39 -14.28 15.97
C GLY A 471 32.48 -15.50 16.11
N GLN A 472 31.20 -15.28 15.89
CA GLN A 472 30.15 -16.29 16.02
C GLN A 472 29.35 -16.37 14.72
N LEU A 473 29.10 -17.59 14.21
CA LEU A 473 28.24 -17.81 13.05
C LEU A 473 27.19 -18.88 13.40
N TYR A 474 25.92 -18.58 13.12
CA TYR A 474 24.79 -19.46 13.42
C TYR A 474 23.90 -19.68 12.19
N ASP A 475 23.34 -20.89 12.09
CA ASP A 475 22.30 -21.27 11.13
C ASP A 475 20.96 -21.27 11.88
N LEU A 476 20.19 -20.17 11.79
CA LEU A 476 19.01 -19.97 12.65
C LEU A 476 17.82 -20.87 12.28
N ASP A 477 17.81 -21.48 11.09
CA ASP A 477 16.78 -22.47 10.73
C ASP A 477 16.98 -23.77 11.54
N ALA A 478 18.23 -24.09 11.89
CA ALA A 478 18.60 -25.29 12.63
C ALA A 478 18.88 -25.03 14.12
N ASP A 479 19.25 -23.80 14.47
CA ASP A 479 19.75 -23.40 15.78
C ASP A 479 19.32 -21.97 16.14
N LEU A 480 18.02 -21.81 16.40
CA LEU A 480 17.44 -20.52 16.83
C LEU A 480 17.98 -20.06 18.20
N ARG A 481 18.52 -21.00 19.00
CA ARG A 481 19.16 -20.74 20.30
C ARG A 481 20.62 -20.32 20.18
N GLU A 482 21.17 -20.23 18.97
CA GLU A 482 22.55 -19.82 18.75
C GLU A 482 23.56 -20.59 19.62
N GLU A 483 23.34 -21.90 19.83
CA GLU A 483 24.15 -22.74 20.71
C GLU A 483 25.43 -23.25 20.02
N ARG A 484 25.35 -23.53 18.72
CA ARG A 484 26.43 -24.12 17.94
C ARG A 484 27.10 -23.08 17.03
N ASN A 485 28.25 -22.57 17.48
CA ASN A 485 29.05 -21.66 16.68
C ASN A 485 29.75 -22.38 15.49
N LEU A 486 29.33 -22.07 14.27
CA LEU A 486 29.84 -22.63 13.00
C LEU A 486 30.97 -21.79 12.36
N TYR A 487 31.48 -20.76 13.04
CA TYR A 487 32.42 -19.79 12.48
C TYR A 487 33.66 -20.44 11.85
N ALA A 488 34.30 -21.37 12.57
CA ALA A 488 35.47 -22.11 12.07
C ALA A 488 35.11 -23.17 11.02
N GLU A 489 33.88 -23.70 11.06
CA GLU A 489 33.43 -24.76 10.15
C GLU A 489 32.97 -24.24 8.77
N ARG A 490 32.67 -22.94 8.66
CA ARG A 490 32.07 -22.32 7.46
C ARG A 490 32.74 -20.99 7.07
N PRO A 491 34.07 -20.98 6.83
CA PRO A 491 34.81 -19.74 6.57
C PRO A 491 34.29 -18.97 5.35
N GLY A 492 33.86 -19.64 4.28
CA GLY A 492 33.30 -18.97 3.11
C GLY A 492 31.94 -18.29 3.35
N VAL A 493 31.17 -18.72 4.35
CA VAL A 493 29.93 -18.03 4.76
C VAL A 493 30.29 -16.79 5.58
N VAL A 494 31.25 -16.93 6.50
CA VAL A 494 31.78 -15.81 7.30
C VAL A 494 32.31 -14.71 6.38
N GLU A 495 33.13 -15.04 5.39
CA GLU A 495 33.71 -14.08 4.46
C GLU A 495 32.64 -13.27 3.71
N ARG A 496 31.63 -13.95 3.14
CA ARG A 496 30.51 -13.27 2.47
C ARG A 496 29.68 -12.39 3.40
N ALA A 497 29.45 -12.85 4.63
CA ALA A 497 28.71 -12.08 5.62
C ALA A 497 29.50 -10.84 6.10
N VAL A 498 30.82 -10.95 6.26
CA VAL A 498 31.70 -9.81 6.56
C VAL A 498 31.73 -8.81 5.41
N GLU A 499 31.81 -9.29 4.17
CA GLU A 499 31.73 -8.45 2.97
C GLU A 499 30.39 -7.69 2.92
N ALA A 500 29.27 -8.38 3.08
CA ALA A 500 27.94 -7.76 3.12
C ALA A 500 27.79 -6.74 4.26
N LEU A 501 28.34 -7.03 5.44
CA LEU A 501 28.37 -6.10 6.58
C LEU A 501 29.17 -4.83 6.24
N ASN A 502 30.36 -4.98 5.67
CA ASN A 502 31.21 -3.85 5.31
C ASN A 502 30.56 -3.00 4.21
N LEU A 503 29.96 -3.63 3.20
CA LEU A 503 29.19 -2.94 2.16
C LEU A 503 28.02 -2.15 2.74
N THR A 504 27.18 -2.78 3.57
CA THR A 504 26.02 -2.12 4.20
C THR A 504 26.42 -0.90 5.03
N ARG A 505 27.54 -0.99 5.76
CA ARG A 505 28.09 0.11 6.56
C ARG A 505 28.61 1.25 5.69
N ALA A 506 29.29 0.94 4.59
CA ALA A 506 29.91 1.92 3.70
C ALA A 506 28.90 2.58 2.74
N GLN A 507 28.02 1.79 2.13
CA GLN A 507 27.08 2.21 1.10
C GLN A 507 25.72 1.50 1.29
N PRO A 508 24.66 2.24 1.66
CA PRO A 508 23.32 1.66 1.74
C PRO A 508 22.86 1.12 0.38
N THR A 509 22.11 0.01 0.40
CA THR A 509 21.50 -0.56 -0.81
C THR A 509 20.28 0.27 -1.21
N PRO A 510 20.25 0.87 -2.42
CA PRO A 510 19.11 1.65 -2.90
C PRO A 510 17.84 0.79 -2.96
N ARG A 511 16.67 1.33 -2.55
CA ARG A 511 15.41 0.56 -2.54
C ARG A 511 15.04 0.03 -3.91
N THR A 512 15.30 0.84 -4.94
CA THR A 512 15.07 0.50 -6.35
C THR A 512 15.86 -0.72 -6.83
N SER A 513 17.00 -1.03 -6.21
CA SER A 513 17.84 -2.18 -6.58
C SER A 513 17.33 -3.53 -6.08
N LEU A 514 16.33 -3.53 -5.18
CA LEU A 514 15.81 -4.75 -4.55
C LEU A 514 14.69 -5.42 -5.32
N ILE A 515 14.26 -4.85 -6.44
CA ILE A 515 13.24 -5.43 -7.31
C ILE A 515 13.96 -5.91 -8.58
N PRO A 516 14.36 -7.20 -8.67
CA PRO A 516 15.01 -7.73 -9.86
C PRO A 516 14.19 -7.46 -11.11
N GLY A 517 14.84 -6.91 -12.14
CA GLY A 517 14.20 -6.58 -13.41
C GLY A 517 13.26 -5.38 -13.36
N ALA A 518 13.29 -4.54 -12.32
CA ALA A 518 12.53 -3.29 -12.27
C ALA A 518 12.75 -2.45 -13.53
N VAL A 519 11.67 -1.91 -14.05
CA VAL A 519 11.62 -1.18 -15.29
C VAL A 519 12.04 0.26 -15.02
N ASP A 520 12.94 0.78 -15.84
CA ASP A 520 13.30 2.19 -15.79
C ASP A 520 12.08 3.07 -16.09
N ALA A 521 11.69 3.92 -15.13
CA ALA A 521 10.55 4.83 -15.25
C ALA A 521 10.87 6.14 -15.97
N SER A 522 12.10 6.35 -16.45
CA SER A 522 12.54 7.66 -16.98
C SER A 522 12.04 8.00 -18.40
N GLY A 523 11.63 6.99 -19.18
CA GLY A 523 11.24 7.16 -20.57
C GLY A 523 10.40 6.00 -21.11
N LEU A 524 9.84 6.14 -22.31
CA LEU A 524 9.08 5.10 -23.00
C LEU A 524 9.92 4.28 -23.99
N ASP A 525 11.12 4.78 -24.33
CA ASP A 525 11.99 4.15 -25.32
C ASP A 525 12.28 2.70 -24.96
N ARG A 526 12.25 1.82 -25.96
CA ARG A 526 12.47 0.36 -25.83
C ARG A 526 11.48 -0.38 -24.95
N LYS A 527 10.32 0.21 -24.62
CA LYS A 527 9.29 -0.45 -23.80
C LYS A 527 8.13 -1.00 -24.62
N VAL A 528 7.54 -2.06 -24.09
CA VAL A 528 6.23 -2.59 -24.51
C VAL A 528 5.25 -2.36 -23.37
N MET A 529 4.37 -1.38 -23.56
CA MET A 529 3.33 -0.98 -22.62
C MET A 529 1.99 -1.60 -23.00
N CYS A 530 1.10 -1.85 -22.03
CA CYS A 530 -0.24 -2.36 -22.29
C CYS A 530 -1.33 -1.37 -21.85
N GLY A 531 -2.52 -1.44 -22.45
CA GLY A 531 -3.68 -0.72 -21.93
C GLY A 531 -4.22 -1.44 -20.71
N TYR A 532 -4.75 -0.75 -19.73
CA TYR A 532 -5.33 -1.38 -18.55
C TYR A 532 -6.57 -0.61 -18.12
N GLN A 533 -7.74 -1.24 -18.14
CA GLN A 533 -9.01 -0.54 -17.94
C GLN A 533 -9.55 -0.69 -16.53
N ALA A 534 -9.29 -1.83 -15.89
CA ALA A 534 -9.69 -2.14 -14.54
C ALA A 534 -11.21 -1.95 -14.28
N TRP A 535 -12.07 -2.39 -15.20
CA TRP A 535 -13.49 -2.04 -15.20
C TRP A 535 -14.48 -3.21 -15.10
N PHE A 536 -14.01 -4.45 -14.96
CA PHE A 536 -14.87 -5.61 -14.74
C PHE A 536 -15.20 -5.74 -13.25
N ASN A 537 -16.45 -5.48 -12.87
CA ASN A 537 -16.88 -5.43 -11.46
C ASN A 537 -17.74 -6.62 -11.06
N THR A 538 -17.75 -6.96 -9.78
CA THR A 538 -18.64 -7.98 -9.19
C THR A 538 -19.50 -7.36 -8.08
N PRO A 539 -20.68 -7.92 -7.74
CA PRO A 539 -21.55 -7.33 -6.73
C PRO A 539 -20.92 -7.13 -5.35
N ASP A 540 -19.98 -7.99 -4.98
CA ASP A 540 -19.37 -8.04 -3.65
C ASP A 540 -17.95 -7.42 -3.60
N ASP A 541 -17.51 -6.75 -4.67
CA ASP A 541 -16.19 -6.11 -4.74
C ASP A 541 -16.10 -4.72 -4.06
N GLY A 542 -17.19 -4.27 -3.44
CA GLY A 542 -17.27 -2.98 -2.76
C GLY A 542 -17.45 -1.75 -3.67
N SER A 543 -17.51 -1.92 -5.00
CA SER A 543 -17.75 -0.83 -5.96
C SER A 543 -19.21 -0.38 -6.04
N ALA A 544 -20.15 -1.23 -5.62
CA ALA A 544 -21.59 -1.07 -5.82
C ALA A 544 -22.01 -0.91 -7.30
N LEU A 545 -21.23 -1.45 -8.25
CA LEU A 545 -21.52 -1.39 -9.68
C LEU A 545 -22.16 -2.68 -10.24
N GLY A 546 -22.26 -3.74 -9.44
CA GLY A 546 -22.79 -5.04 -9.88
C GLY A 546 -21.86 -5.72 -10.90
N TRP A 547 -22.43 -6.53 -11.79
CA TRP A 547 -21.73 -7.25 -12.86
C TRP A 547 -21.37 -6.34 -14.05
N LYS A 548 -20.81 -5.17 -13.79
CA LYS A 548 -20.47 -4.20 -14.83
C LYS A 548 -19.40 -4.78 -15.76
N HIS A 549 -19.56 -4.57 -17.07
CA HIS A 549 -18.73 -5.12 -18.16
C HIS A 549 -18.73 -6.65 -18.31
N TRP A 550 -19.11 -7.43 -17.29
CA TRP A 550 -19.38 -8.86 -17.43
C TRP A 550 -20.75 -9.16 -18.06
N ALA A 551 -21.77 -8.38 -17.69
CA ALA A 551 -23.17 -8.62 -18.03
C ALA A 551 -23.79 -7.46 -18.81
N ARG A 552 -24.78 -7.78 -19.67
CA ARG A 552 -25.56 -6.76 -20.41
C ARG A 552 -26.39 -5.89 -19.46
N ARG A 553 -26.86 -6.48 -18.37
CA ARG A 553 -27.54 -5.80 -17.25
C ARG A 553 -26.76 -6.07 -15.98
N ALA A 554 -26.00 -5.07 -15.52
CA ALA A 554 -25.10 -5.22 -14.38
C ALA A 554 -25.79 -5.57 -13.05
N GLY A 555 -27.07 -5.18 -12.88
CA GLY A 555 -27.85 -5.53 -11.68
C GLY A 555 -28.38 -6.96 -11.67
N ASP A 556 -28.35 -7.66 -12.81
CA ASP A 556 -28.80 -9.04 -12.93
C ASP A 556 -27.60 -10.00 -12.82
N ARG A 557 -27.85 -11.25 -12.43
CA ARG A 557 -26.80 -12.29 -12.37
C ARG A 557 -26.12 -12.43 -13.72
N PHE A 558 -24.78 -12.37 -13.73
CA PHE A 558 -23.96 -12.71 -14.90
C PHE A 558 -24.08 -14.21 -15.18
N GLY A 559 -24.54 -14.60 -16.37
CA GLY A 559 -24.90 -15.98 -16.70
C GLY A 559 -25.45 -16.13 -18.12
N PRO A 560 -25.90 -17.34 -18.50
CA PRO A 560 -26.51 -17.58 -19.81
C PRO A 560 -27.61 -16.56 -20.13
N GLY A 561 -27.54 -15.95 -21.33
CA GLY A 561 -28.46 -14.88 -21.76
C GLY A 561 -28.15 -13.46 -21.24
N ASN A 562 -27.24 -13.31 -20.28
CA ASN A 562 -26.81 -12.02 -19.72
C ASN A 562 -25.28 -11.94 -19.61
N ALA A 563 -24.60 -11.98 -20.77
CA ALA A 563 -23.15 -11.92 -20.88
C ALA A 563 -22.72 -10.96 -22.01
N THR A 564 -21.58 -10.31 -21.83
CA THR A 564 -20.94 -9.43 -22.83
C THR A 564 -19.57 -9.92 -23.26
N VAL A 565 -18.98 -10.88 -22.54
CA VAL A 565 -17.58 -11.26 -22.69
C VAL A 565 -17.36 -12.37 -23.71
N ASP A 566 -16.28 -12.30 -24.48
CA ASP A 566 -15.91 -13.30 -25.48
C ASP A 566 -14.71 -14.15 -25.06
N LEU A 567 -13.99 -13.77 -24.00
CA LEU A 567 -12.96 -14.59 -23.37
C LEU A 567 -13.35 -14.92 -21.93
N TRP A 568 -12.85 -16.05 -21.43
CA TRP A 568 -13.01 -16.43 -20.04
C TRP A 568 -11.67 -16.44 -19.31
N PRO A 569 -11.56 -15.75 -18.15
CA PRO A 569 -10.30 -15.68 -17.41
C PRO A 569 -9.87 -17.05 -16.89
N ASP A 570 -8.57 -17.31 -16.85
CA ASP A 570 -8.01 -18.40 -16.06
C ASP A 570 -7.90 -17.94 -14.61
N VAL A 571 -8.65 -18.60 -13.73
CA VAL A 571 -8.73 -18.27 -12.30
C VAL A 571 -7.97 -19.27 -11.42
N SER A 572 -7.20 -20.17 -12.02
CA SER A 572 -6.51 -21.25 -11.29
C SER A 572 -5.43 -20.75 -10.31
N GLU A 573 -4.85 -19.59 -10.58
CA GLU A 573 -3.84 -18.93 -9.73
C GLU A 573 -4.44 -17.90 -8.75
N LEU A 574 -5.76 -17.70 -8.77
CA LEU A 574 -6.44 -16.73 -7.91
C LEU A 574 -6.83 -17.35 -6.57
N ASP A 575 -6.66 -16.59 -5.50
CA ASP A 575 -7.06 -16.98 -4.15
C ASP A 575 -8.59 -16.99 -4.01
N ALA A 576 -9.10 -17.63 -2.95
CA ALA A 576 -10.54 -17.80 -2.78
C ALA A 576 -11.30 -16.46 -2.62
N ASP A 577 -10.66 -15.43 -2.07
CA ASP A 577 -11.22 -14.07 -1.92
C ASP A 577 -11.21 -13.26 -3.23
N GLU A 578 -10.47 -13.70 -4.24
CA GLU A 578 -10.42 -13.08 -5.56
C GLU A 578 -11.46 -13.65 -6.54
N ARG A 579 -12.05 -14.80 -6.21
CA ARG A 579 -12.93 -15.56 -7.11
C ARG A 579 -14.40 -15.34 -6.78
N PHE A 580 -15.19 -15.02 -7.80
CA PHE A 580 -16.61 -14.73 -7.70
C PHE A 580 -17.40 -15.68 -8.58
N ALA A 581 -18.26 -16.49 -7.95
CA ALA A 581 -19.12 -17.44 -8.65
C ALA A 581 -20.14 -16.74 -9.56
N THR A 582 -20.32 -17.28 -10.75
CA THR A 582 -21.24 -16.75 -11.76
C THR A 582 -22.53 -17.60 -11.86
N GLY A 583 -23.40 -17.26 -12.80
CA GLY A 583 -24.53 -18.09 -13.23
C GLY A 583 -24.16 -19.14 -14.28
N PHE A 584 -22.91 -19.20 -14.72
CA PHE A 584 -22.42 -20.23 -15.62
C PHE A 584 -21.89 -21.45 -14.86
N THR A 585 -21.81 -22.59 -15.56
CA THR A 585 -21.20 -23.82 -15.06
C THR A 585 -20.14 -24.31 -16.03
N LEU A 586 -19.08 -24.92 -15.49
CA LEU A 586 -18.11 -25.66 -16.29
C LEU A 586 -18.70 -26.99 -16.78
N ALA A 587 -17.99 -27.66 -17.70
CA ALA A 587 -18.45 -28.92 -18.30
C ALA A 587 -18.64 -30.06 -17.27
N ASP A 588 -17.97 -29.98 -16.13
CA ASP A 588 -18.09 -30.94 -15.01
C ASP A 588 -19.25 -30.59 -14.04
N GLY A 589 -19.98 -29.49 -14.30
CA GLY A 589 -21.12 -29.03 -13.49
C GLY A 589 -20.74 -28.12 -12.33
N THR A 590 -19.46 -27.82 -12.11
CA THR A 590 -19.03 -26.86 -11.08
C THR A 590 -19.38 -25.43 -11.50
N PRO A 591 -19.65 -24.50 -10.55
CA PRO A 591 -19.87 -23.09 -10.88
C PRO A 591 -18.63 -22.49 -11.54
N ALA A 592 -18.83 -21.78 -12.65
CA ALA A 592 -17.76 -21.01 -13.26
C ALA A 592 -17.54 -19.71 -12.48
N GLU A 593 -16.27 -19.34 -12.30
CA GLU A 593 -15.87 -18.16 -11.52
C GLU A 593 -15.14 -17.15 -12.39
N VAL A 594 -15.18 -15.88 -11.97
CA VAL A 594 -14.41 -14.76 -12.53
C VAL A 594 -13.82 -13.92 -11.40
N TYR A 595 -13.16 -12.81 -11.73
CA TYR A 595 -12.56 -11.89 -10.76
C TYR A 595 -13.20 -10.50 -10.82
N SER A 596 -12.85 -9.64 -9.86
CA SER A 596 -13.08 -8.19 -9.94
C SER A 596 -11.79 -7.44 -10.29
N SER A 597 -11.85 -6.59 -11.30
CA SER A 597 -10.74 -5.75 -11.76
C SER A 597 -10.29 -4.67 -10.76
N VAL A 598 -11.06 -4.43 -9.71
CA VAL A 598 -10.69 -3.48 -8.65
C VAL A 598 -10.17 -4.16 -7.39
N HIS A 599 -10.16 -5.49 -7.35
CA HIS A 599 -9.61 -6.26 -6.25
C HIS A 599 -8.08 -6.12 -6.20
N PRO A 600 -7.48 -5.64 -5.08
CA PRO A 600 -6.04 -5.36 -5.03
C PRO A 600 -5.14 -6.56 -5.34
N LYS A 601 -5.47 -7.76 -4.83
CA LYS A 601 -4.71 -8.99 -5.11
C LYS A 601 -4.72 -9.34 -6.60
N THR A 602 -5.85 -9.11 -7.28
CA THR A 602 -6.02 -9.44 -8.70
C THR A 602 -5.24 -8.47 -9.58
N VAL A 603 -5.29 -7.17 -9.25
CA VAL A 603 -4.46 -6.17 -9.92
C VAL A 603 -2.98 -6.48 -9.74
N LEU A 604 -2.53 -6.89 -8.54
CA LEU A 604 -1.14 -7.31 -8.44
C LEU A 604 -0.84 -8.59 -9.21
N ARG A 605 -1.72 -9.60 -9.18
CA ARG A 605 -1.51 -10.83 -9.96
C ARG A 605 -1.22 -10.49 -11.43
N HIS A 606 -1.98 -9.55 -11.99
CA HIS A 606 -1.75 -9.05 -13.35
C HIS A 606 -0.36 -8.43 -13.54
N PHE A 607 0.10 -7.61 -12.59
CA PHE A 607 1.43 -7.01 -12.61
C PHE A 607 2.55 -8.03 -12.35
N GLY A 608 2.30 -9.06 -11.55
CA GLY A 608 3.21 -10.19 -11.33
C GLY A 608 3.42 -10.98 -12.61
N TRP A 609 2.34 -11.27 -13.35
CA TRP A 609 2.45 -11.84 -14.69
C TRP A 609 3.24 -10.94 -15.66
N MET A 610 3.04 -9.62 -15.60
CA MET A 610 3.84 -8.68 -16.40
C MET A 610 5.33 -8.77 -16.04
N GLN A 611 5.67 -8.85 -14.76
CA GLN A 611 7.06 -9.00 -14.31
C GLN A 611 7.65 -10.34 -14.77
N GLU A 612 6.93 -11.44 -14.56
CA GLU A 612 7.33 -12.80 -14.96
C GLU A 612 7.65 -12.88 -16.45
N HIS A 613 6.82 -12.26 -17.29
CA HIS A 613 6.99 -12.28 -18.73
C HIS A 613 7.78 -11.10 -19.29
N GLY A 614 8.27 -10.17 -18.45
CA GLY A 614 9.07 -9.03 -18.92
C GLY A 614 8.31 -7.97 -19.72
N ILE A 615 7.02 -7.81 -19.45
CA ILE A 615 6.19 -6.68 -19.91
C ILE A 615 6.53 -5.46 -19.03
N ASP A 616 6.66 -4.28 -19.63
CA ASP A 616 7.25 -3.12 -18.95
C ASP A 616 6.26 -2.42 -18.01
N GLY A 617 4.98 -2.36 -18.37
CA GLY A 617 3.99 -1.63 -17.59
C GLY A 617 2.69 -1.33 -18.32
N VAL A 618 1.91 -0.41 -17.76
CA VAL A 618 0.57 -0.11 -18.27
C VAL A 618 0.25 1.38 -18.41
N PHE A 619 -0.63 1.69 -19.35
CA PHE A 619 -1.42 2.91 -19.34
C PHE A 619 -2.78 2.62 -18.69
N LEU A 620 -2.99 3.11 -17.47
CA LEU A 620 -4.26 2.97 -16.75
C LEU A 620 -5.29 3.93 -17.33
N GLN A 621 -6.34 3.38 -17.94
CA GLN A 621 -7.37 4.16 -18.62
C GLN A 621 -8.42 4.74 -17.67
N ARG A 622 -8.70 6.02 -17.87
CA ARG A 622 -9.71 6.81 -17.17
C ARG A 622 -10.65 7.46 -18.19
N PHE A 623 -11.76 6.80 -18.48
CA PHE A 623 -12.84 7.41 -19.28
C PHE A 623 -13.37 8.68 -18.62
N ALA A 624 -13.22 9.81 -19.32
CA ALA A 624 -13.47 11.14 -18.79
C ALA A 624 -14.96 11.42 -18.50
N ASN A 625 -15.86 10.70 -19.18
CA ASN A 625 -17.30 10.76 -18.92
C ASN A 625 -17.71 10.23 -17.53
N GLY A 626 -16.83 9.44 -16.89
CA GLY A 626 -17.02 8.84 -15.57
C GLY A 626 -16.26 9.54 -14.44
N LEU A 627 -15.69 10.73 -14.67
CA LEU A 627 -14.93 11.51 -13.67
C LEU A 627 -15.79 12.48 -12.85
N ASN A 628 -17.11 12.28 -12.85
CA ASN A 628 -18.00 13.00 -11.95
C ASN A 628 -18.05 12.30 -10.59
N GLU A 629 -18.62 12.93 -9.57
CA GLU A 629 -18.77 12.33 -8.24
C GLU A 629 -19.60 11.03 -8.27
N GLY A 630 -19.30 10.11 -7.34
CA GLY A 630 -20.08 8.89 -7.11
C GLY A 630 -19.31 7.57 -7.35
N PRO A 631 -20.03 6.43 -7.42
CA PRO A 631 -19.41 5.10 -7.43
C PRO A 631 -18.47 4.85 -8.60
N VAL A 632 -18.71 5.47 -9.77
CA VAL A 632 -17.86 5.29 -10.96
C VAL A 632 -16.50 5.95 -10.80
N LEU A 633 -16.43 7.15 -10.21
CA LEU A 633 -15.16 7.80 -9.92
C LEU A 633 -14.41 7.06 -8.81
N GLU A 634 -15.11 6.63 -7.76
CA GLU A 634 -14.47 5.84 -6.69
C GLU A 634 -13.90 4.52 -7.22
N ASN A 635 -14.59 3.85 -8.14
CA ASN A 635 -14.06 2.67 -8.82
C ASN A 635 -12.73 2.96 -9.55
N LYS A 636 -12.66 4.10 -10.25
CA LYS A 636 -11.42 4.54 -10.93
C LYS A 636 -10.31 4.89 -9.96
N ASN A 637 -10.64 5.49 -8.81
CA ASN A 637 -9.66 5.79 -7.77
C ASN A 637 -9.17 4.52 -7.08
N SER A 638 -10.04 3.53 -6.87
CA SER A 638 -9.67 2.22 -6.34
C SER A 638 -8.72 1.49 -7.28
N ALA A 639 -9.04 1.44 -8.59
CA ALA A 639 -8.15 0.88 -9.60
C ALA A 639 -6.77 1.58 -9.60
N LEU A 640 -6.74 2.92 -9.52
CA LEU A 640 -5.50 3.68 -9.46
C LEU A 640 -4.66 3.31 -8.23
N ARG A 641 -5.25 3.26 -7.03
CA ARG A 641 -4.54 2.87 -5.81
C ARG A 641 -3.96 1.46 -5.92
N SER A 642 -4.72 0.50 -6.45
CA SER A 642 -4.25 -0.87 -6.68
C SER A 642 -3.10 -0.92 -7.68
N VAL A 643 -3.19 -0.18 -8.80
CA VAL A 643 -2.11 -0.09 -9.81
C VAL A 643 -0.84 0.53 -9.23
N ARG A 644 -0.95 1.60 -8.42
CA ARG A 644 0.19 2.24 -7.75
C ARG A 644 0.96 1.23 -6.90
N GLY A 645 0.24 0.53 -6.02
CA GLY A 645 0.84 -0.50 -5.15
C GLY A 645 1.43 -1.65 -5.95
N ALA A 646 0.72 -2.09 -7.00
CA ALA A 646 1.14 -3.21 -7.83
C ALA A 646 2.40 -2.92 -8.65
N ALA A 647 2.46 -1.75 -9.27
CA ALA A 647 3.61 -1.23 -9.99
C ALA A 647 4.85 -1.19 -9.09
N LEU A 648 4.70 -0.63 -7.89
CA LEU A 648 5.77 -0.55 -6.90
C LEU A 648 6.26 -1.94 -6.47
N ALA A 649 5.36 -2.88 -6.20
CA ALA A 649 5.73 -4.21 -5.73
C ALA A 649 6.45 -5.07 -6.78
N THR A 650 6.16 -4.86 -8.07
CA THR A 650 6.70 -5.66 -9.18
C THR A 650 7.77 -4.93 -10.01
N GLY A 651 8.00 -3.66 -9.70
CA GLY A 651 8.87 -2.78 -10.49
C GLY A 651 8.39 -2.61 -11.92
N ARG A 652 7.09 -2.72 -12.19
CA ARG A 652 6.50 -2.33 -13.47
C ARG A 652 6.17 -0.85 -13.41
N VAL A 653 6.17 -0.17 -14.55
CA VAL A 653 5.81 1.26 -14.61
C VAL A 653 4.33 1.44 -14.93
N TYR A 654 3.78 2.61 -14.59
CA TYR A 654 2.43 2.97 -15.00
C TYR A 654 2.30 4.46 -15.34
N ALA A 655 1.35 4.81 -16.20
CA ALA A 655 0.93 6.19 -16.46
C ALA A 655 -0.59 6.27 -16.58
N VAL A 656 -1.17 7.44 -16.24
CA VAL A 656 -2.59 7.69 -16.44
C VAL A 656 -2.88 8.04 -17.90
N MET A 657 -3.92 7.42 -18.45
CA MET A 657 -4.47 7.71 -19.78
C MET A 657 -5.92 8.15 -19.65
N TYR A 658 -6.24 9.38 -20.08
CA TYR A 658 -7.62 9.86 -20.15
C TYR A 658 -8.23 9.54 -21.50
N ASP A 659 -9.37 8.84 -21.52
CA ASP A 659 -10.15 8.62 -22.74
C ASP A 659 -11.28 9.64 -22.82
N LEU A 660 -11.28 10.45 -23.88
CA LEU A 660 -12.27 11.52 -24.10
C LEU A 660 -13.61 10.99 -24.64
N SER A 661 -13.75 9.68 -24.86
CA SER A 661 -14.95 9.10 -25.43
C SER A 661 -16.18 9.31 -24.56
N GLY A 662 -17.27 9.72 -25.22
CA GLY A 662 -18.53 10.06 -24.57
C GLY A 662 -18.58 11.45 -23.92
N LEU A 663 -17.52 12.26 -24.00
CA LEU A 663 -17.59 13.66 -23.58
C LEU A 663 -18.41 14.51 -24.55
N ARG A 664 -19.13 15.48 -23.99
CA ARG A 664 -19.85 16.53 -24.73
C ARG A 664 -18.99 17.79 -24.87
N ALA A 665 -19.43 18.71 -25.73
CA ALA A 665 -18.84 20.05 -25.81
C ALA A 665 -18.79 20.73 -24.42
N GLY A 666 -17.65 21.30 -24.08
CA GLY A 666 -17.35 21.97 -22.81
C GLY A 666 -16.84 21.07 -21.68
N GLU A 667 -16.78 19.75 -21.89
CA GLU A 667 -16.49 18.80 -20.79
C GLU A 667 -15.02 18.38 -20.66
N THR A 668 -14.13 18.79 -21.58
CA THR A 668 -12.68 18.44 -21.52
C THR A 668 -11.99 18.96 -20.26
N GLN A 669 -12.51 20.04 -19.65
CA GLN A 669 -12.01 20.57 -18.37
C GLN A 669 -12.17 19.60 -17.20
N ARG A 670 -13.02 18.57 -17.31
CA ARG A 670 -13.08 17.48 -16.31
C ARG A 670 -11.76 16.72 -16.22
N VAL A 671 -11.09 16.51 -17.35
CA VAL A 671 -9.80 15.82 -17.40
C VAL A 671 -8.74 16.61 -16.64
N TYR A 672 -8.64 17.91 -16.89
CA TYR A 672 -7.63 18.72 -16.22
C TYR A 672 -7.88 18.81 -14.70
N ARG A 673 -9.14 18.94 -14.26
CA ARG A 673 -9.46 18.94 -12.82
C ARG A 673 -9.13 17.62 -12.13
N ASP A 674 -9.41 16.47 -12.75
CA ASP A 674 -9.01 15.18 -12.18
C ASP A 674 -7.49 15.05 -12.16
N TRP A 675 -6.80 15.47 -13.23
CA TRP A 675 -5.33 15.45 -13.27
C TRP A 675 -4.72 16.32 -12.19
N GLU A 676 -5.15 17.58 -12.05
CA GLU A 676 -4.67 18.51 -11.02
C GLU A 676 -4.83 17.91 -9.63
N ARG A 677 -6.01 17.36 -9.32
CA ARG A 677 -6.26 16.62 -8.07
C ARG A 677 -5.29 15.45 -7.88
N LEU A 678 -5.13 14.58 -8.88
CA LEU A 678 -4.25 13.42 -8.79
C LEU A 678 -2.77 13.82 -8.66
N SER A 679 -2.31 14.84 -9.40
CA SER A 679 -0.91 15.26 -9.40
C SER A 679 -0.54 16.10 -8.18
N GLU A 680 -1.43 16.98 -7.73
CA GLU A 680 -1.14 17.94 -6.65
C GLU A 680 -1.58 17.43 -5.28
N GLU A 681 -2.79 16.86 -5.17
CA GLU A 681 -3.32 16.37 -3.90
C GLU A 681 -2.86 14.93 -3.62
N GLU A 682 -2.98 14.02 -4.59
CA GLU A 682 -2.57 12.61 -4.41
C GLU A 682 -1.09 12.33 -4.74
N ARG A 683 -0.35 13.38 -5.16
CA ARG A 683 1.07 13.36 -5.52
C ARG A 683 1.47 12.22 -6.45
N LEU A 684 0.57 11.88 -7.38
CA LEU A 684 0.70 10.72 -8.25
C LEU A 684 2.04 10.70 -9.02
N THR A 685 2.49 11.87 -9.48
CA THR A 685 3.72 12.01 -10.27
C THR A 685 5.00 11.85 -9.45
N SER A 686 4.88 11.67 -8.13
CA SER A 686 6.02 11.43 -7.25
C SER A 686 6.38 9.95 -7.12
N ASP A 687 5.48 9.03 -7.51
CA ASP A 687 5.75 7.60 -7.39
C ASP A 687 7.00 7.21 -8.19
N SER A 688 7.84 6.35 -7.61
CA SER A 688 9.08 5.88 -8.25
C SER A 688 8.82 5.06 -9.53
N GLN A 689 7.62 4.50 -9.65
CA GLN A 689 7.16 3.73 -10.81
C GLN A 689 6.18 4.52 -11.71
N TYR A 690 5.92 5.80 -11.42
CA TYR A 690 5.17 6.64 -12.36
C TYR A 690 6.06 6.96 -13.56
N LEU A 691 5.59 6.60 -14.74
CA LEU A 691 6.33 6.74 -15.97
C LEU A 691 6.54 8.23 -16.30
N SER A 692 7.78 8.59 -16.52
CA SER A 692 8.22 9.87 -17.06
C SER A 692 8.66 9.71 -18.51
N HIS A 693 8.71 10.84 -19.21
CA HIS A 693 9.22 10.93 -20.56
C HIS A 693 9.88 12.31 -20.74
N ASN A 694 11.10 12.34 -21.28
CA ASN A 694 11.90 13.57 -21.39
C ASN A 694 12.02 14.35 -20.06
N GLY A 695 12.19 13.61 -18.96
CA GLY A 695 12.37 14.17 -17.60
C GLY A 695 11.09 14.74 -16.98
N LYS A 696 9.92 14.50 -17.56
CA LYS A 696 8.62 14.99 -17.08
C LYS A 696 7.64 13.83 -16.89
N PRO A 697 6.75 13.88 -15.89
CA PRO A 697 5.69 12.87 -15.73
C PRO A 697 4.83 12.78 -17.00
N LEU A 698 4.60 11.56 -17.49
CA LEU A 698 3.82 11.34 -18.70
C LEU A 698 2.33 11.25 -18.37
N VAL A 699 1.50 11.99 -19.12
CA VAL A 699 0.04 11.85 -19.12
C VAL A 699 -0.44 11.58 -20.55
N ALA A 700 -1.29 10.58 -20.71
CA ALA A 700 -1.86 10.25 -22.01
C ALA A 700 -3.30 10.79 -22.16
N VAL A 701 -3.64 11.28 -23.35
CA VAL A 701 -4.99 11.73 -23.70
C VAL A 701 -5.42 11.08 -25.00
N TRP A 702 -6.45 10.24 -24.92
CA TRP A 702 -6.98 9.45 -26.02
C TRP A 702 -8.26 10.06 -26.59
N GLY A 703 -8.39 10.09 -27.92
CA GLY A 703 -9.63 10.50 -28.61
C GLY A 703 -9.57 11.86 -29.29
N ILE A 704 -8.39 12.48 -29.45
CA ILE A 704 -8.26 13.77 -30.13
C ILE A 704 -8.27 13.58 -31.65
N GLY A 705 -9.18 14.26 -32.36
CA GLY A 705 -9.20 14.30 -33.83
C GLY A 705 -10.01 13.19 -34.51
N PHE A 706 -10.72 12.34 -33.77
CA PHE A 706 -11.55 11.26 -34.34
C PHE A 706 -12.81 11.77 -35.06
N HIS A 707 -13.14 11.07 -36.14
CA HIS A 707 -14.33 11.28 -36.96
C HIS A 707 -15.12 9.96 -37.12
N ASP A 708 -15.72 9.50 -36.03
CA ASP A 708 -16.41 8.21 -35.96
C ASP A 708 -17.79 8.25 -36.62
N GLY A 709 -18.13 7.21 -37.39
CA GLY A 709 -19.45 7.12 -38.05
C GLY A 709 -19.75 8.27 -39.02
N GLY A 710 -18.74 9.01 -39.48
CA GLY A 710 -18.90 10.15 -40.38
C GLY A 710 -19.23 11.47 -39.69
N LYS A 711 -19.04 11.59 -38.36
CA LYS A 711 -19.16 12.86 -37.63
C LYS A 711 -17.97 13.09 -36.69
N PRO A 712 -17.51 14.35 -36.50
CA PRO A 712 -16.53 14.66 -35.46
C PRO A 712 -17.10 14.35 -34.07
N ARG A 713 -16.20 14.17 -33.09
CA ARG A 713 -16.58 14.16 -31.67
C ARG A 713 -17.24 15.50 -31.28
N ASP A 714 -18.07 15.47 -30.24
CA ASP A 714 -18.85 16.65 -29.82
C ASP A 714 -17.99 17.79 -29.26
N TYR A 715 -16.83 17.48 -28.67
CA TYR A 715 -15.86 18.47 -28.23
C TYR A 715 -14.97 18.95 -29.39
N SER A 716 -14.58 20.21 -29.35
CA SER A 716 -13.80 20.87 -30.40
C SER A 716 -12.29 20.63 -30.30
N LEU A 717 -11.56 20.83 -31.41
CA LEU A 717 -10.10 20.84 -31.40
C LEU A 717 -9.52 21.97 -30.53
N GLU A 718 -10.22 23.09 -30.38
CA GLU A 718 -9.78 24.20 -29.51
C GLU A 718 -9.83 23.80 -28.03
N GLU A 719 -10.85 23.05 -27.61
CA GLU A 719 -10.92 22.48 -26.27
C GLU A 719 -9.79 21.46 -26.03
N CYS A 720 -9.50 20.62 -27.02
CA CYS A 720 -8.37 19.70 -26.97
C CYS A 720 -7.03 20.43 -26.86
N ARG A 721 -6.82 21.50 -27.66
CA ARG A 721 -5.63 22.35 -27.60
C ARG A 721 -5.45 22.94 -26.21
N THR A 722 -6.53 23.49 -25.64
CA THR A 722 -6.54 24.05 -24.30
C THR A 722 -6.14 23.01 -23.25
N LEU A 723 -6.70 21.80 -23.32
CA LEU A 723 -6.37 20.71 -22.42
C LEU A 723 -4.88 20.35 -22.50
N VAL A 724 -4.34 20.13 -23.71
CA VAL A 724 -2.92 19.79 -23.91
C VAL A 724 -2.02 20.92 -23.41
N SER A 725 -2.34 22.18 -23.71
CA SER A 725 -1.59 23.33 -23.19
C SER A 725 -1.52 23.34 -21.67
N ARG A 726 -2.63 23.09 -20.98
CA ARG A 726 -2.67 23.09 -19.50
C ARG A 726 -1.85 21.95 -18.90
N LEU A 727 -1.93 20.74 -19.46
CA LEU A 727 -1.11 19.61 -19.02
C LEU A 727 0.39 19.88 -19.22
N LYS A 728 0.79 20.50 -20.34
CA LYS A 728 2.19 20.90 -20.56
C LYS A 728 2.63 22.00 -19.58
N GLN A 729 1.74 22.94 -19.25
CA GLN A 729 2.01 24.01 -18.27
C GLN A 729 2.13 23.49 -16.83
N SER A 730 1.44 22.41 -16.48
CA SER A 730 1.64 21.70 -15.20
C SER A 730 2.91 20.83 -15.17
N GLY A 731 3.82 20.98 -16.14
CA GLY A 731 5.10 20.29 -16.14
C GLY A 731 5.09 18.87 -16.68
N CYS A 732 4.03 18.44 -17.37
CA CYS A 732 3.91 17.08 -17.90
C CYS A 732 4.53 16.92 -19.30
N ALA A 733 4.94 15.70 -19.62
CA ALA A 733 4.98 15.21 -20.99
C ALA A 733 3.59 14.69 -21.38
N VAL A 734 3.17 14.88 -22.63
CA VAL A 734 1.83 14.51 -23.11
C VAL A 734 1.94 13.52 -24.26
N MET A 735 1.24 12.39 -24.12
CA MET A 735 0.99 11.43 -25.20
C MET A 735 -0.42 11.61 -25.76
N LEU A 736 -0.57 11.64 -27.08
CA LEU A 736 -1.87 11.74 -27.74
C LEU A 736 -2.28 10.46 -28.46
N GLY A 737 -3.44 9.92 -28.08
CA GLY A 737 -4.15 8.88 -28.81
C GLY A 737 -4.97 9.47 -29.95
N VAL A 738 -4.57 9.20 -31.20
CA VAL A 738 -5.10 9.84 -32.41
C VAL A 738 -5.68 8.82 -33.41
N PRO A 739 -6.43 9.26 -34.44
CA PRO A 739 -6.95 8.38 -35.48
C PRO A 739 -5.83 7.81 -36.36
N THR A 740 -6.07 6.71 -37.07
CA THR A 740 -5.06 6.16 -38.00
C THR A 740 -4.67 7.18 -39.08
N GLY A 741 -5.65 7.92 -39.62
CA GLY A 741 -5.43 8.83 -40.74
C GLY A 741 -4.86 10.21 -40.39
N TRP A 742 -4.39 10.42 -39.15
CA TRP A 742 -4.01 11.73 -38.60
C TRP A 742 -3.00 12.50 -39.47
N ARG A 743 -1.92 11.85 -39.95
CA ARG A 743 -0.85 12.52 -40.71
C ARG A 743 -1.35 13.12 -42.02
N THR A 744 -2.31 12.45 -42.67
CA THR A 744 -2.88 12.87 -43.96
C THR A 744 -4.23 13.56 -43.83
N LEU A 745 -4.74 13.72 -42.60
CA LEU A 745 -6.08 14.24 -42.30
C LEU A 745 -7.17 13.52 -43.11
N SER A 746 -7.09 12.19 -43.15
CA SER A 746 -7.97 11.35 -43.95
C SER A 746 -8.55 10.18 -43.13
N ARG A 747 -9.29 9.28 -43.79
CA ARG A 747 -9.90 8.09 -43.17
C ARG A 747 -10.81 8.44 -41.98
N ASP A 748 -10.33 8.19 -40.77
CA ASP A 748 -11.01 8.35 -39.48
C ASP A 748 -10.57 9.62 -38.73
N SER A 749 -9.75 10.45 -39.37
CA SER A 749 -9.36 11.78 -38.88
C SER A 749 -10.30 12.87 -39.34
N VAL A 750 -10.47 13.88 -38.49
CA VAL A 750 -10.98 15.19 -38.92
C VAL A 750 -10.08 15.79 -40.00
N LYS A 751 -10.69 16.56 -40.91
CA LYS A 751 -10.03 17.22 -42.04
C LYS A 751 -9.63 18.66 -41.72
N ASP A 752 -9.00 18.86 -40.57
CA ASP A 752 -8.64 20.18 -40.04
C ASP A 752 -7.16 20.22 -39.68
N ALA A 753 -6.44 21.22 -40.20
CA ALA A 753 -5.01 21.40 -39.98
C ALA A 753 -4.68 21.71 -38.50
N ALA A 754 -5.64 22.22 -37.73
CA ALA A 754 -5.47 22.44 -36.29
C ALA A 754 -5.12 21.14 -35.53
N LEU A 755 -5.45 19.96 -36.07
CA LEU A 755 -5.03 18.69 -35.47
C LEU A 755 -3.51 18.54 -35.45
N HIS A 756 -2.81 18.92 -36.53
CA HIS A 756 -1.34 18.87 -36.57
C HIS A 756 -0.73 19.87 -35.59
N GLU A 757 -1.32 21.04 -35.41
CA GLU A 757 -0.86 22.00 -34.39
C GLU A 757 -0.90 21.42 -32.98
N ILE A 758 -1.95 20.65 -32.66
CA ILE A 758 -2.10 19.99 -31.35
C ILE A 758 -1.10 18.82 -31.23
N ILE A 759 -0.90 18.04 -32.28
CA ILE A 759 0.05 16.92 -32.29
C ILE A 759 1.49 17.42 -32.09
N LEU A 760 1.87 18.55 -32.70
CA LEU A 760 3.18 19.16 -32.51
C LEU A 760 3.41 19.72 -31.09
N MET A 761 2.37 19.80 -30.24
CA MET A 761 2.51 20.15 -28.82
C MET A 761 2.78 18.93 -27.94
N ALA A 762 2.52 17.72 -28.45
CA ALA A 762 2.70 16.46 -27.74
C ALA A 762 4.15 16.00 -27.79
N ASP A 763 4.52 15.13 -26.85
CA ASP A 763 5.83 14.48 -26.82
C ASP A 763 5.76 13.11 -27.51
N VAL A 764 4.59 12.45 -27.45
CA VAL A 764 4.35 11.14 -28.06
C VAL A 764 3.02 11.12 -28.81
N VAL A 765 2.96 10.49 -29.97
CA VAL A 765 1.72 10.23 -30.71
C VAL A 765 1.48 8.73 -30.88
N SER A 766 0.25 8.29 -30.62
CA SER A 766 -0.16 6.90 -30.69
C SER A 766 -1.45 6.74 -31.52
N PRO A 767 -1.36 6.30 -32.79
CA PRO A 767 -2.53 6.15 -33.64
C PRO A 767 -3.26 4.82 -33.40
N TRP A 768 -4.58 4.86 -33.23
CA TRP A 768 -5.41 3.65 -33.05
C TRP A 768 -5.35 2.73 -34.27
N THR A 769 -5.13 1.43 -34.03
CA THR A 769 -5.06 0.39 -35.07
C THR A 769 -6.06 -0.77 -34.93
N PRO A 770 -6.63 -1.10 -33.75
CA PRO A 770 -7.67 -2.13 -33.66
C PRO A 770 -8.82 -1.91 -34.65
N GLY A 771 -9.18 -2.98 -35.37
CA GLY A 771 -10.20 -2.96 -36.42
C GLY A 771 -9.78 -2.31 -37.74
N ARG A 772 -8.54 -1.83 -37.90
CA ARG A 772 -8.06 -1.13 -39.11
C ARG A 772 -7.48 -2.07 -40.18
N TYR A 773 -7.17 -3.30 -39.79
CA TYR A 773 -6.79 -4.44 -40.60
C TYR A 773 -7.24 -5.72 -39.88
N ARG A 774 -7.36 -6.83 -40.61
CA ARG A 774 -7.94 -8.10 -40.09
C ARG A 774 -7.03 -9.32 -40.22
N ASP A 775 -5.89 -9.21 -40.89
CA ASP A 775 -4.98 -10.32 -41.15
C ASP A 775 -3.54 -9.84 -41.33
N ARG A 776 -2.60 -10.78 -41.46
CA ARG A 776 -1.16 -10.50 -41.64
C ARG A 776 -0.81 -9.79 -42.95
N ASN A 777 -1.65 -9.87 -44.00
CA ASN A 777 -1.44 -9.08 -45.21
C ASN A 777 -1.79 -7.62 -44.94
N GLY A 778 -2.92 -7.39 -44.28
CA GLY A 778 -3.35 -6.07 -43.82
C GLY A 778 -2.34 -5.41 -42.89
N VAL A 779 -1.69 -6.17 -42.00
CA VAL A 779 -0.59 -5.65 -41.17
C VAL A 779 0.56 -5.12 -42.03
N ARG A 780 1.00 -5.87 -43.05
CA ARG A 780 2.08 -5.45 -43.96
C ARG A 780 1.72 -4.20 -44.76
N GLU A 781 0.48 -4.13 -45.25
CA GLU A 781 -0.02 -2.95 -45.95
C GLU A 781 -0.13 -1.75 -45.02
N HIS A 782 -0.58 -1.97 -43.78
CA HIS A 782 -0.70 -0.92 -42.79
C HIS A 782 0.67 -0.35 -42.41
N ALA A 783 1.65 -1.22 -42.16
CA ALA A 783 3.00 -0.80 -41.83
C ALA A 783 3.64 0.05 -42.94
N ARG A 784 3.48 -0.36 -44.21
CA ARG A 784 4.00 0.37 -45.36
C ARG A 784 3.29 1.71 -45.60
N ASN A 785 1.97 1.72 -45.48
CA ASN A 785 1.16 2.88 -45.90
C ASN A 785 0.97 3.92 -44.78
N TRP A 786 1.07 3.50 -43.51
CA TRP A 786 0.81 4.33 -42.34
C TRP A 786 2.02 4.38 -41.41
N TRP A 787 2.42 3.28 -40.78
CA TRP A 787 3.46 3.33 -39.73
C TRP A 787 4.80 3.88 -40.21
N GLN A 788 5.33 3.41 -41.34
CA GLN A 788 6.63 3.88 -41.83
C GLN A 788 6.61 5.39 -42.15
N PRO A 789 5.68 5.91 -42.97
CA PRO A 789 5.56 7.36 -43.18
C PRO A 789 5.22 8.18 -41.93
N ASP A 790 4.51 7.59 -40.97
CA ASP A 790 4.18 8.25 -39.70
C ASP A 790 5.41 8.37 -38.81
N VAL A 791 6.23 7.32 -38.69
CA VAL A 791 7.52 7.35 -37.99
C VAL A 791 8.44 8.40 -38.61
N GLU A 792 8.59 8.41 -39.94
CA GLU A 792 9.40 9.41 -40.66
C GLU A 792 8.90 10.85 -40.41
N TRP A 793 7.58 11.04 -40.32
CA TRP A 793 7.01 12.35 -39.98
C TRP A 793 7.32 12.73 -38.53
N CYS A 794 7.18 11.80 -37.61
CA CYS A 794 7.42 11.99 -36.17
C CYS A 794 8.88 12.34 -35.89
N GLU A 795 9.83 11.61 -36.48
CA GLU A 795 11.26 11.90 -36.42
C GLU A 795 11.60 13.31 -36.91
N LYS A 796 10.98 13.74 -38.02
CA LYS A 796 11.20 15.09 -38.58
C LYS A 796 10.72 16.22 -37.66
N HIS A 797 9.73 15.94 -36.80
CA HIS A 797 9.10 16.95 -35.94
C HIS A 797 9.43 16.76 -34.46
N GLU A 798 10.37 15.86 -34.12
CA GLU A 798 10.80 15.60 -32.75
C GLU A 798 9.62 15.18 -31.82
N VAL A 799 8.69 14.40 -32.38
CA VAL A 799 7.60 13.74 -31.64
C VAL A 799 7.86 12.25 -31.68
N ASP A 800 7.74 11.55 -30.56
CA ASP A 800 7.96 10.11 -30.54
C ASP A 800 6.72 9.34 -31.01
N TYR A 801 6.94 8.18 -31.65
CA TYR A 801 5.87 7.38 -32.27
C TYR A 801 5.62 6.06 -31.52
N LEU A 802 4.38 5.86 -31.07
CA LEU A 802 3.97 4.67 -30.32
C LEU A 802 2.86 3.90 -31.06
N PRO A 803 3.20 2.89 -31.89
CA PRO A 803 2.21 2.10 -32.62
C PRO A 803 1.38 1.20 -31.69
N VAL A 804 0.08 1.11 -31.96
CA VAL A 804 -0.83 0.17 -31.27
C VAL A 804 -0.82 -1.18 -31.97
N VAL A 805 -0.76 -2.27 -31.20
CA VAL A 805 -0.89 -3.66 -31.65
C VAL A 805 -1.94 -4.40 -30.82
N PHE A 806 -2.51 -5.49 -31.33
CA PHE A 806 -3.57 -6.24 -30.66
C PHE A 806 -3.57 -7.74 -31.01
N PRO A 807 -3.97 -8.64 -30.09
CA PRO A 807 -3.83 -10.09 -30.31
C PRO A 807 -4.86 -10.67 -31.28
N GLY A 808 -6.02 -10.02 -31.39
CA GLY A 808 -7.19 -10.41 -32.15
C GLY A 808 -8.38 -9.56 -31.68
N PHE A 809 -9.59 -9.81 -32.19
CA PHE A 809 -10.77 -9.02 -31.84
C PHE A 809 -12.05 -9.85 -31.99
N SER A 810 -12.96 -9.71 -31.02
CA SER A 810 -14.28 -10.34 -31.04
C SER A 810 -15.25 -9.61 -30.10
N TRP A 811 -16.51 -9.54 -30.46
CA TRP A 811 -17.58 -8.84 -29.74
C TRP A 811 -18.92 -9.55 -29.96
N HIS A 812 -18.85 -10.87 -30.08
CA HIS A 812 -19.94 -11.78 -30.39
C HIS A 812 -21.02 -11.72 -29.32
N ASN A 813 -20.67 -11.89 -28.05
CA ASN A 813 -21.63 -11.86 -26.95
C ASN A 813 -22.11 -10.43 -26.67
N LEU A 814 -21.30 -9.42 -26.94
CA LEU A 814 -21.69 -8.01 -26.77
C LEU A 814 -22.67 -7.52 -27.85
N THR A 815 -22.43 -7.82 -29.14
CA THR A 815 -23.16 -7.20 -30.27
C THR A 815 -23.88 -8.17 -31.19
N GLY A 816 -23.64 -9.48 -31.07
CA GLY A 816 -24.13 -10.51 -32.00
C GLY A 816 -23.29 -10.65 -33.28
N ALA A 817 -22.12 -10.01 -33.34
CA ALA A 817 -21.19 -10.15 -34.46
C ALA A 817 -20.59 -11.55 -34.56
N LYS A 818 -19.81 -11.81 -35.62
CA LYS A 818 -19.13 -13.10 -35.79
C LYS A 818 -18.05 -13.27 -34.71
N LEU A 819 -18.04 -14.42 -34.02
CA LEU A 819 -16.97 -14.80 -33.10
C LEU A 819 -15.61 -14.86 -33.83
N ALA A 820 -14.56 -14.36 -33.18
CA ALA A 820 -13.21 -14.25 -33.76
C ALA A 820 -13.20 -13.48 -35.10
N GLU A 821 -13.83 -12.31 -35.13
CA GLU A 821 -13.86 -11.45 -36.32
C GLU A 821 -12.45 -11.10 -36.82
N ILE A 822 -11.49 -10.96 -35.89
CA ILE A 822 -10.06 -10.97 -36.18
C ILE A 822 -9.41 -12.12 -35.41
N PRO A 823 -8.99 -13.20 -36.09
CA PRO A 823 -8.44 -14.37 -35.44
C PRO A 823 -7.04 -14.10 -34.87
N ARG A 824 -6.71 -14.75 -33.76
CA ARG A 824 -5.40 -14.57 -33.10
C ARG A 824 -4.27 -15.38 -33.76
N GLU A 825 -4.63 -16.42 -34.50
CA GLU A 825 -3.71 -17.29 -35.27
C GLU A 825 -2.57 -17.87 -34.42
N GLY A 826 -2.86 -18.33 -33.20
CA GLY A 826 -1.86 -18.83 -32.25
C GLY A 826 -0.74 -17.84 -31.94
N GLY A 827 -1.03 -16.53 -32.00
CA GLY A 827 -0.07 -15.45 -31.80
C GLY A 827 0.66 -14.97 -33.05
N ARG A 828 0.50 -15.63 -34.21
CA ARG A 828 1.13 -15.16 -35.47
C ARG A 828 0.64 -13.77 -35.88
N PHE A 829 -0.62 -13.46 -35.61
CA PHE A 829 -1.19 -12.16 -35.92
C PHE A 829 -0.54 -11.05 -35.09
N LEU A 830 -0.49 -11.21 -33.77
CA LEU A 830 0.18 -10.27 -32.85
C LEU A 830 1.66 -10.11 -33.18
N TRP A 831 2.39 -11.23 -33.32
CA TRP A 831 3.83 -11.20 -33.62
C TRP A 831 4.15 -10.45 -34.92
N SER A 832 3.31 -10.63 -35.95
CA SER A 832 3.49 -9.93 -37.22
C SER A 832 3.41 -8.41 -37.09
N GLN A 833 2.59 -7.91 -36.16
CA GLN A 833 2.44 -6.48 -35.88
C GLN A 833 3.69 -5.94 -35.20
N PHE A 834 4.19 -6.61 -34.15
CA PHE A 834 5.42 -6.22 -33.47
C PHE A 834 6.60 -6.14 -34.44
N VAL A 835 6.81 -7.17 -35.26
CA VAL A 835 7.89 -7.21 -36.25
C VAL A 835 7.74 -6.10 -37.29
N ALA A 836 6.51 -5.84 -37.75
CA ALA A 836 6.25 -4.79 -38.73
C ALA A 836 6.43 -3.39 -38.15
N ALA A 837 6.04 -3.15 -36.88
CA ALA A 837 6.26 -1.90 -36.16
C ALA A 837 7.75 -1.61 -35.96
N LYS A 838 8.51 -2.59 -35.45
CA LYS A 838 9.98 -2.46 -35.28
C LYS A 838 10.69 -2.21 -36.61
N LYS A 839 10.27 -2.87 -37.70
CA LYS A 839 10.81 -2.64 -39.05
C LYS A 839 10.40 -1.30 -39.67
N ALA A 840 9.28 -0.72 -39.24
CA ALA A 840 8.86 0.61 -39.64
C ALA A 840 9.66 1.72 -38.93
N GLY A 841 10.50 1.38 -37.95
CA GLY A 841 11.36 2.31 -37.21
C GLY A 841 10.89 2.63 -35.79
N ALA A 842 9.77 2.07 -35.32
CA ALA A 842 9.31 2.30 -33.96
C ALA A 842 10.28 1.69 -32.93
N SER A 843 10.60 2.45 -31.88
CA SER A 843 11.46 2.00 -30.77
C SER A 843 10.68 1.43 -29.58
N MET A 844 9.34 1.54 -29.60
CA MET A 844 8.43 1.13 -28.55
C MET A 844 7.11 0.62 -29.15
N ALA A 845 6.28 -0.04 -28.35
CA ALA A 845 4.97 -0.51 -28.78
C ALA A 845 3.92 -0.47 -27.66
N TYR A 846 2.66 -0.28 -28.06
CA TYR A 846 1.50 -0.28 -27.17
C TYR A 846 0.58 -1.45 -27.52
N VAL A 847 0.44 -2.42 -26.61
CA VAL A 847 -0.58 -3.47 -26.73
C VAL A 847 -1.91 -2.88 -26.29
N ALA A 848 -2.91 -2.92 -27.18
CA ALA A 848 -4.18 -2.22 -27.00
C ALA A 848 -4.74 -2.40 -25.59
N MET A 849 -4.95 -3.63 -25.14
CA MET A 849 -5.47 -3.91 -23.80
C MET A 849 -4.84 -5.15 -23.18
N PHE A 850 -4.54 -5.05 -21.88
CA PHE A 850 -4.17 -6.16 -21.04
C PHE A 850 -5.40 -6.99 -20.66
N ASP A 851 -6.48 -6.34 -20.19
CA ASP A 851 -7.63 -6.93 -19.47
C ASP A 851 -8.99 -6.88 -20.20
N GLU A 852 -9.07 -6.44 -21.46
CA GLU A 852 -10.34 -6.29 -22.20
C GLU A 852 -10.87 -7.64 -22.76
N VAL A 853 -11.78 -8.28 -22.02
CA VAL A 853 -12.38 -9.58 -22.39
C VAL A 853 -13.63 -9.51 -23.26
N ASP A 854 -14.38 -8.41 -23.23
CA ASP A 854 -15.61 -8.20 -24.03
C ASP A 854 -15.35 -7.84 -25.49
N GLU A 855 -14.22 -7.20 -25.79
CA GLU A 855 -13.73 -7.03 -27.17
C GLU A 855 -12.71 -8.10 -27.60
N GLY A 856 -12.41 -9.06 -26.72
CA GLY A 856 -11.51 -10.18 -27.03
C GLY A 856 -10.07 -9.76 -27.32
N THR A 857 -9.64 -8.57 -26.88
CA THR A 857 -8.30 -8.01 -27.12
C THR A 857 -7.33 -8.24 -25.96
N ALA A 858 -7.81 -8.79 -24.83
CA ALA A 858 -7.02 -9.19 -23.67
C ALA A 858 -5.79 -10.07 -23.99
N ILE A 859 -4.68 -9.85 -23.30
CA ILE A 859 -3.48 -10.71 -23.39
C ILE A 859 -3.23 -11.54 -22.13
N PHE A 860 -3.95 -11.28 -21.03
CA PHE A 860 -3.80 -11.99 -19.75
C PHE A 860 -4.23 -13.47 -19.82
N LYS A 861 -4.04 -14.22 -18.72
CA LYS A 861 -4.30 -15.66 -18.70
C LYS A 861 -5.78 -15.99 -18.94
N CYS A 862 -6.08 -16.74 -20.00
CA CYS A 862 -7.44 -17.18 -20.35
C CYS A 862 -7.51 -18.70 -20.46
N THR A 863 -8.61 -19.28 -19.98
CA THR A 863 -8.80 -20.74 -20.01
C THR A 863 -9.14 -21.25 -21.42
N ASN A 864 -8.69 -22.47 -21.73
CA ASN A 864 -9.15 -23.21 -22.91
C ASN A 864 -10.43 -24.02 -22.66
N ASN A 865 -10.91 -24.05 -21.42
CA ASN A 865 -12.12 -24.75 -21.00
C ASN A 865 -13.13 -23.73 -20.44
N PRO A 866 -13.65 -22.82 -21.27
CA PRO A 866 -14.63 -21.83 -20.82
C PRO A 866 -15.94 -22.54 -20.41
N PRO A 867 -16.83 -21.83 -19.70
CA PRO A 867 -18.10 -22.40 -19.23
C PRO A 867 -19.03 -22.79 -20.38
N VAL A 868 -19.95 -23.71 -20.08
CA VAL A 868 -20.99 -24.16 -21.01
C VAL A 868 -22.31 -23.43 -20.74
N GLY A 869 -23.07 -23.12 -21.79
CA GLY A 869 -24.39 -22.45 -21.67
C GLY A 869 -25.08 -22.24 -23.01
N GLU A 870 -26.40 -22.11 -23.01
CA GLU A 870 -27.16 -21.80 -24.23
C GLU A 870 -26.98 -20.34 -24.65
N GLY A 871 -26.69 -20.12 -25.94
CA GLY A 871 -26.71 -18.79 -26.57
C GLY A 871 -25.49 -17.91 -26.28
N VAL A 872 -24.38 -18.48 -25.81
CA VAL A 872 -23.08 -17.82 -25.72
C VAL A 872 -21.99 -18.73 -26.29
N ASP A 873 -21.02 -18.12 -26.95
CA ASP A 873 -19.82 -18.79 -27.43
C ASP A 873 -18.58 -18.01 -26.96
N PHE A 874 -17.53 -18.72 -26.57
CA PHE A 874 -16.29 -18.12 -26.06
C PHE A 874 -15.09 -18.46 -26.95
N LEU A 875 -14.20 -17.49 -27.09
CA LEU A 875 -12.85 -17.68 -27.60
C LEU A 875 -12.01 -18.48 -26.60
N THR A 876 -11.01 -19.17 -27.14
CA THR A 876 -9.97 -19.85 -26.37
C THR A 876 -8.60 -19.48 -26.91
N TYR A 877 -7.54 -19.93 -26.23
CA TYR A 877 -6.17 -19.80 -26.72
C TYR A 877 -5.79 -20.94 -27.68
N GLU A 878 -6.78 -21.54 -28.35
CA GLU A 878 -6.58 -22.56 -29.39
C GLU A 878 -5.79 -23.79 -28.86
N GLY A 879 -5.91 -24.09 -27.57
CA GLY A 879 -5.20 -25.19 -26.90
C GLY A 879 -3.76 -24.85 -26.49
N LEU A 880 -3.31 -23.61 -26.70
CA LEU A 880 -2.02 -23.11 -26.22
C LEU A 880 -2.07 -22.85 -24.70
N PRO A 881 -0.91 -22.79 -24.01
CA PRO A 881 -0.87 -22.42 -22.60
C PRO A 881 -1.63 -21.11 -22.31
N THR A 882 -2.23 -21.02 -21.12
CA THR A 882 -3.11 -19.91 -20.77
C THR A 882 -2.38 -18.57 -20.72
N ASP A 883 -1.06 -18.57 -20.55
CA ASP A 883 -0.17 -17.41 -20.52
C ASP A 883 0.48 -17.07 -21.89
N HIS A 884 0.10 -17.74 -22.98
CA HIS A 884 0.79 -17.64 -24.27
C HIS A 884 0.95 -16.20 -24.80
N TYR A 885 -0.07 -15.36 -24.65
CA TYR A 885 -0.03 -13.97 -25.14
C TYR A 885 0.75 -13.03 -24.20
N LEU A 886 0.88 -13.36 -22.92
CA LEU A 886 1.80 -12.68 -22.00
C LEU A 886 3.25 -12.98 -22.40
N TRP A 887 3.58 -14.27 -22.53
CA TRP A 887 4.91 -14.72 -22.97
C TRP A 887 5.31 -14.09 -24.32
N LEU A 888 4.42 -14.11 -25.31
CA LEU A 888 4.71 -13.56 -26.63
C LEU A 888 4.92 -12.04 -26.61
N THR A 889 4.20 -11.33 -25.73
CA THR A 889 4.40 -9.89 -25.50
C THR A 889 5.75 -9.61 -24.83
N GLY A 890 6.15 -10.46 -23.89
CA GLY A 890 7.48 -10.46 -23.29
C GLY A 890 8.62 -10.61 -24.30
N GLU A 891 8.49 -11.58 -25.20
CA GLU A 891 9.44 -11.78 -26.31
C GLU A 891 9.49 -10.55 -27.23
N ALA A 892 8.37 -9.88 -27.47
CA ALA A 892 8.38 -8.60 -28.18
C ALA A 892 9.16 -7.53 -27.41
N GLY A 893 9.02 -7.45 -26.08
CA GLY A 893 9.83 -6.57 -25.23
C GLY A 893 11.33 -6.77 -25.44
N ARG A 894 11.80 -8.03 -25.44
CA ARG A 894 13.20 -8.36 -25.75
C ARG A 894 13.63 -7.90 -27.14
N MET A 895 12.73 -8.00 -28.13
CA MET A 895 12.99 -7.51 -29.49
C MET A 895 13.09 -5.98 -29.53
N PHE A 896 12.27 -5.24 -28.79
CA PHE A 896 12.35 -3.77 -28.73
C PHE A 896 13.60 -3.28 -27.99
N ARG A 897 14.06 -4.03 -26.97
CA ARG A 897 15.35 -3.82 -26.27
C ARG A 897 16.60 -4.30 -27.03
N ASP A 898 16.43 -4.75 -28.27
CA ASP A 898 17.51 -5.24 -29.14
C ASP A 898 18.24 -6.49 -28.60
N GLU A 899 17.63 -7.23 -27.66
CA GLU A 899 18.15 -8.49 -27.12
C GLU A 899 17.95 -9.66 -28.10
N GLN A 900 17.02 -9.50 -29.05
CA GLN A 900 16.79 -10.43 -30.15
C GLN A 900 16.37 -9.72 -31.44
N PRO A 901 16.68 -10.29 -32.62
CA PRO A 901 16.38 -9.65 -33.90
C PRO A 901 14.87 -9.69 -34.24
N ALA A 902 14.42 -8.69 -34.99
CA ALA A 902 13.05 -8.62 -35.53
C ALA A 902 12.82 -9.67 -36.64
N SER A 903 12.57 -10.92 -36.21
CA SER A 903 12.36 -12.08 -37.07
C SER A 903 10.89 -12.33 -37.37
N ALA A 904 10.57 -12.63 -38.63
CA ALA A 904 9.22 -13.04 -39.02
C ALA A 904 8.82 -14.43 -38.48
N ARG A 905 9.79 -15.22 -38.00
CA ARG A 905 9.52 -16.49 -37.31
C ARG A 905 9.05 -16.18 -35.90
N LEU A 906 7.99 -16.86 -35.47
CA LEU A 906 7.56 -16.84 -34.07
C LEU A 906 8.72 -17.31 -33.17
N PRO A 907 8.88 -16.74 -31.97
CA PRO A 907 9.77 -17.28 -30.96
C PRO A 907 9.36 -18.71 -30.60
N VAL A 908 10.32 -19.50 -30.12
CA VAL A 908 10.07 -20.88 -29.69
C VAL A 908 10.08 -20.90 -28.17
N ARG A 909 9.02 -21.43 -27.58
CA ARG A 909 8.93 -21.63 -26.14
C ARG A 909 9.74 -22.87 -25.77
N GLU A 910 10.78 -22.71 -24.95
CA GLU A 910 11.46 -23.85 -24.34
C GLU A 910 10.44 -24.60 -23.47
N ARG A 911 10.40 -25.93 -23.61
CA ARG A 911 9.39 -26.79 -22.99
C ARG A 911 9.70 -27.12 -21.55
#